data_AF-A0A2V9QCX7-F1
#
_entry.id   AF-A0A2V9QCX7-F1
#
_cell.length_a   1.000
_cell.length_b   1.000
_cell.length_c   1.000
_cell.angle_alpha   90.00
_cell.angle_beta   90.00
_cell.angle_gamma   90.00
#
_symmetry.space_group_name_H-M   'P 1'
#
loop_
_entity.id
_entity.type
_entity.pdbx_description
1 polymer ?
#
loop_
_entity_poly.entity_id
_entity_poly.type
_entity_poly.pdbx_seq_one_letter_code
_entity_poly.pdbx_strand_id
1 'polypeptide(L)'
;MHSIVKCAWCLILLTGTSLSQNVKPSTPAQELLTKGKQLYTQEGPKAALPQFEEAIKIFRSNNDRHGEAVALGYIANCHRKMENLDKALEFAQQALRMKEELGDSGEIGNTQNQLGLIYWELADYPAAIQHLEQAIEIASSVGDKELEGAALNNLGLVFDERGDYKHSLEQYQRALELHQASHFERGEGDTLGNIGGIYLLLGKFREALPYYRQALAISERLGLKPASSDDLGNIALCLAGMGDVDGAEATFDRALQIARETGLPKEEADWHKGKGTTLVGLGRYDDALHEYATAEQVYEHAGLQRELVEALNDTGRLYELLGDGVAADMRFQRALQLAQKIGNVSGESTSLLALGDLERRRKKNDSANTYFGRSLERARGVGDEGSAAAALVQRAMNELDRKHYKPALQSASEATQIAERSGNRPAVSMSRYVLGEIRRSRAELQQALDQYSAAAALQKELRDPELGWRIQYGRGQTLEALGKSDDAIGAYKEAIQIIEDTRSQISEERYRAGYIEDRYQVYVALVELLLKLGKPDDAFLYSEKLRARVYFDQLGPGASVVNDAGAQQRIRELGGQIRSLRHAIQKEYSLPEKERRGQAVELYSTELERAEKHYQELLDSSRNSAPTSRAHPQMIAAAADIQRLLARDTALIEYVVGKQAVSILVITPTSVIGLPVLITSESLSSRTELLRGLILEQRPEWIQPARGLRRFLVDPLQAAGYLGKIHQLVIVPDGVLNYVPFAALPTGRDRFLGDDFTVTYLPSAAALVGESAGTSSGRTLLAMAPSDAHLPNTMAEVRSIGQMFPLNSRVVVGKAATKTLFKRVAPDYDYLHLATHGSLNRNAPTLSALELEPDEENDGRLELHEIVDMRLRARLVTLSACETALGKGYFSETPAGDEFVGITRAFLSAGSQNVLASLWAVNDESTRLLMVRFYRHLLDTGGAEALARAQREVRRSNPRYRHPYYWAAFVMVGPTN
;
A
#
# COMPACT_ATOMS: atom_id res chain seq x y z
N MET A 1 13.93 5.37 8.08
CA MET A 1 14.97 6.00 8.94
C MET A 1 16.40 5.62 8.56
N HIS A 2 16.74 4.35 8.25
CA HIS A 2 18.14 3.99 7.92
C HIS A 2 18.73 4.72 6.69
N SER A 3 17.92 5.17 5.74
CA SER A 3 18.37 5.76 4.47
C SER A 3 18.25 7.29 4.37
N ILE A 4 17.69 7.97 5.38
CA ILE A 4 17.52 9.45 5.34
C ILE A 4 18.74 10.16 5.95
N VAL A 5 19.47 9.46 6.82
CA VAL A 5 20.59 10.03 7.58
C VAL A 5 21.90 10.03 6.78
N LYS A 6 21.95 9.32 5.64
CA LYS A 6 23.19 9.06 4.92
C LYS A 6 23.37 10.00 3.73
N CYS A 7 23.51 11.30 4.02
CA CYS A 7 23.93 12.28 3.02
C CYS A 7 25.15 13.11 3.46
N ALA A 8 26.23 12.86 2.72
CA ALA A 8 27.23 13.81 2.24
C ALA A 8 28.15 14.55 3.23
N TRP A 9 29.03 13.85 3.95
CA TRP A 9 30.12 14.54 4.67
C TRP A 9 31.48 13.88 4.50
N CYS A 10 32.19 14.33 3.46
CA CYS A 10 33.61 14.58 3.60
C CYS A 10 34.02 15.67 2.62
N LEU A 11 33.96 16.91 3.08
CA LEU A 11 34.44 18.09 2.35
C LEU A 11 35.65 18.64 3.11
N ILE A 12 36.74 17.88 3.11
CA ILE A 12 38.06 18.46 3.31
C ILE A 12 38.42 19.09 1.97
N LEU A 13 38.06 20.36 1.80
CA LEU A 13 38.82 21.17 0.88
C LEU A 13 40.23 21.27 1.47
N LEU A 14 41.17 20.69 0.73
CA LEU A 14 42.61 20.80 0.90
C LEU A 14 43.01 22.27 1.15
N THR A 15 43.07 22.67 2.40
CA THR A 15 43.86 23.83 2.83
C THR A 15 44.80 23.42 3.95
N GLY A 16 45.56 22.35 3.73
CA GLY A 16 46.71 22.01 4.55
C GLY A 16 47.90 22.91 4.21
N THR A 17 48.29 23.72 5.19
CA THR A 17 49.56 24.44 5.38
C THR A 17 49.74 25.82 4.72
N SER A 18 49.87 26.80 5.62
CA SER A 18 50.50 28.09 5.40
C SER A 18 51.91 27.91 4.82
N LEU A 19 52.04 28.05 3.51
CA LEU A 19 53.34 28.34 2.90
C LEU A 19 53.66 29.81 3.13
N SER A 20 54.69 30.02 3.95
CA SER A 20 55.41 31.28 4.11
C SER A 20 55.48 32.06 2.80
N GLN A 21 55.15 33.36 2.89
CA GLN A 21 55.34 34.34 1.83
C GLN A 21 56.74 34.27 1.23
N ASN A 22 56.86 33.65 0.06
CA ASN A 22 57.90 33.91 -0.93
C ASN A 22 57.35 33.48 -2.30
N VAL A 23 56.56 34.37 -2.90
CA VAL A 23 55.95 34.18 -4.22
C VAL A 23 57.06 34.16 -5.27
N LYS A 24 57.48 32.96 -5.71
CA LYS A 24 58.01 32.77 -7.07
C LYS A 24 56.87 32.96 -8.07
N PRO A 25 57.13 33.47 -9.29
CA PRO A 25 56.08 33.64 -10.30
C PRO A 25 55.34 32.30 -10.54
N SER A 26 54.01 32.35 -10.48
CA SER A 26 53.14 31.19 -10.74
C SER A 26 53.41 30.69 -12.16
N THR A 27 53.78 29.41 -12.28
CA THR A 27 53.86 28.78 -13.60
C THR A 27 52.44 28.64 -14.17
N PRO A 28 52.25 28.64 -15.50
CA PRO A 28 50.92 28.45 -16.11
C PRO A 28 50.19 27.19 -15.60
N ALA A 29 50.93 26.12 -15.28
CA ALA A 29 50.38 24.90 -14.68
C ALA A 29 49.82 25.12 -13.26
N GLN A 30 50.49 25.93 -12.43
CA GLN A 30 50.03 26.22 -11.08
C GLN A 30 48.78 27.11 -11.08
N GLU A 31 48.67 28.03 -12.05
CA GLU A 31 47.46 28.83 -12.26
C GLU A 31 46.26 27.97 -12.68
N LEU A 32 46.46 27.02 -13.61
CA LEU A 32 45.43 26.04 -13.99
C LEU A 32 45.02 25.17 -12.81
N LEU A 33 45.98 24.69 -12.00
CA LEU A 33 45.69 23.92 -10.80
C LEU A 33 44.85 24.75 -9.80
N THR A 34 45.19 26.02 -9.60
CA THR A 34 44.50 26.91 -8.65
C THR A 34 43.09 27.25 -9.15
N LYS A 35 42.95 27.55 -10.44
CA LYS A 35 41.66 27.76 -11.10
C LYS A 35 40.81 26.50 -11.08
N GLY A 36 41.40 25.33 -11.29
CA GLY A 36 40.73 24.03 -11.18
C GLY A 36 40.17 23.82 -9.77
N LYS A 37 40.94 24.12 -8.71
CA LYS A 37 40.44 24.05 -7.32
C LYS A 37 39.27 25.02 -7.08
N GLN A 38 39.38 26.26 -7.57
CA GLN A 38 38.30 27.24 -7.46
C GLN A 38 37.03 26.80 -8.19
N LEU A 39 37.16 26.34 -9.44
CA LEU A 39 36.05 25.79 -10.22
C LEU A 39 35.47 24.54 -9.57
N TYR A 40 36.30 23.68 -8.97
CA TYR A 40 35.82 22.51 -8.28
C TYR A 40 34.90 22.89 -7.11
N THR A 41 35.27 23.93 -6.36
CA THR A 41 34.46 24.47 -5.27
C THR A 41 33.21 25.23 -5.76
N GLN A 42 33.30 25.97 -6.87
CA GLN A 42 32.24 26.88 -7.32
C GLN A 42 31.25 26.26 -8.31
N GLU A 43 31.75 25.43 -9.24
CA GLU A 43 31.03 24.89 -10.39
C GLU A 43 31.06 23.36 -10.46
N GLY A 44 31.78 22.70 -9.54
CA GLY A 44 31.80 21.25 -9.38
C GLY A 44 32.85 20.50 -10.22
N PRO A 45 32.88 19.15 -10.11
CA PRO A 45 33.96 18.32 -10.65
C PRO A 45 34.06 18.35 -12.18
N LYS A 46 32.94 18.50 -12.87
CA LYS A 46 32.87 18.50 -14.33
C LYS A 46 33.49 19.75 -14.96
N ALA A 47 33.31 20.91 -14.33
CA ALA A 47 33.91 22.17 -14.77
C ALA A 47 35.41 22.24 -14.42
N ALA A 48 35.81 21.63 -13.31
CA ALA A 48 37.18 21.61 -12.84
C ALA A 48 38.10 20.64 -13.60
N LEU A 49 37.58 19.47 -13.98
CA LEU A 49 38.35 18.38 -14.59
C LEU A 49 39.21 18.84 -15.78
N PRO A 50 38.72 19.61 -16.77
CA PRO A 50 39.54 20.06 -17.89
C PRO A 50 40.75 20.92 -17.48
N GLN A 51 40.63 21.70 -16.38
CA GLN A 51 41.76 22.49 -15.90
C GLN A 51 42.85 21.59 -15.28
N PHE A 52 42.46 20.56 -14.54
CA PHE A 52 43.40 19.59 -13.98
C PHE A 52 44.05 18.72 -15.06
N GLU A 53 43.29 18.29 -16.07
CA GLU A 53 43.83 17.54 -17.23
C GLU A 53 44.85 18.37 -18.01
N GLU A 54 44.59 19.66 -18.22
CA GLU A 54 45.53 20.54 -18.90
C GLU A 54 46.76 20.86 -18.04
N ALA A 55 46.57 21.05 -16.73
CA ALA A 55 47.68 21.22 -15.78
C ALA A 55 48.63 20.01 -15.80
N ILE A 56 48.12 18.78 -15.82
CA ILE A 56 48.94 17.55 -15.90
C ILE A 56 49.82 17.54 -17.16
N LYS A 57 49.30 17.94 -18.33
CA LYS A 57 50.10 17.95 -19.57
C LYS A 57 51.30 18.87 -19.44
N ILE A 58 51.12 20.04 -18.82
CA ILE A 58 52.19 21.03 -18.62
C ILE A 58 53.17 20.56 -17.54
N PHE A 59 52.70 19.96 -16.44
CA PHE A 59 53.59 19.37 -15.43
C PHE A 59 54.49 18.28 -16.03
N ARG A 60 53.92 17.40 -16.88
CA ARG A 60 54.67 16.39 -17.63
C ARG A 60 55.70 16.99 -18.57
N SER A 61 55.32 18.00 -19.38
CA SER A 61 56.27 18.64 -20.30
C SER A 61 57.43 19.34 -19.58
N ASN A 62 57.19 19.78 -18.35
CA ASN A 62 58.18 20.45 -17.52
C ASN A 62 58.97 19.50 -16.60
N ASN A 63 58.69 18.19 -16.64
CA ASN A 63 59.22 17.18 -15.70
C ASN A 63 58.97 17.52 -14.22
N ASP A 64 57.88 18.22 -13.91
CA ASP A 64 57.46 18.51 -12.53
C ASP A 64 56.64 17.34 -11.99
N ARG A 65 57.34 16.37 -11.41
CA ARG A 65 56.74 15.15 -10.85
C ARG A 65 55.82 15.42 -9.67
N HIS A 66 56.09 16.47 -8.88
CA HIS A 66 55.27 16.82 -7.71
C HIS A 66 53.93 17.41 -8.15
N GLY A 67 53.96 18.40 -9.04
CA GLY A 67 52.75 18.98 -9.62
C GLY A 67 51.87 17.97 -10.36
N GLU A 68 52.50 17.03 -11.10
CA GLU A 68 51.78 15.93 -11.75
C GLU A 68 51.05 15.04 -10.73
N ALA A 69 51.73 14.61 -9.67
CA ALA A 69 51.14 13.73 -8.66
C ALA A 69 49.98 14.39 -7.89
N VAL A 70 50.10 15.69 -7.60
CA VAL A 70 49.03 16.47 -6.98
C VAL A 70 47.82 16.59 -7.91
N ALA A 71 48.05 16.93 -9.18
CA ALA A 71 46.97 17.08 -10.15
C ALA A 71 46.25 15.74 -10.43
N LEU A 72 46.95 14.60 -10.45
CA LEU A 72 46.35 13.26 -10.54
C LEU A 72 45.37 13.00 -9.40
N GLY A 73 45.71 13.41 -8.17
CA GLY A 73 44.81 13.31 -7.01
C GLY A 73 43.51 14.13 -7.20
N TYR A 74 43.60 15.34 -7.74
CA TYR A 74 42.40 16.14 -8.03
C TYR A 74 41.54 15.53 -9.15
N ILE A 75 42.16 14.95 -10.17
CA ILE A 75 41.45 14.21 -11.23
C ILE A 75 40.74 12.99 -10.65
N ALA A 76 41.41 12.23 -9.76
CA ALA A 76 40.80 11.11 -9.06
C ALA A 76 39.54 11.54 -8.31
N ASN A 77 39.62 12.64 -7.55
CA ASN A 77 38.48 13.18 -6.82
C ASN A 77 37.35 13.68 -7.75
N CYS A 78 37.68 14.28 -8.90
CA CYS A 78 36.70 14.65 -9.91
C CYS A 78 35.96 13.42 -10.45
N HIS A 79 36.68 12.34 -10.79
CA HIS A 79 36.07 11.10 -11.25
C HIS A 79 35.21 10.44 -10.17
N ARG A 80 35.68 10.43 -8.92
CA ARG A 80 34.91 9.92 -7.77
C ARG A 80 33.58 10.64 -7.62
N LYS A 81 33.59 11.98 -7.62
CA LYS A 81 32.37 12.80 -7.53
C LYS A 81 31.45 12.69 -8.74
N MET A 82 31.95 12.22 -9.88
CA MET A 82 31.14 11.89 -11.05
C MET A 82 30.78 10.39 -11.11
N GLU A 83 30.91 9.67 -9.98
CA GLU A 83 30.60 8.24 -9.82
C GLU A 83 31.39 7.30 -10.77
N ASN A 84 32.51 7.77 -11.32
CA ASN A 84 33.42 6.96 -12.13
C ASN A 84 34.48 6.32 -11.23
N LEU A 85 34.06 5.42 -10.33
CA LEU A 85 34.90 4.88 -9.25
C LEU A 85 36.12 4.12 -9.78
N ASP A 86 36.00 3.41 -10.90
CA ASP A 86 37.14 2.70 -11.53
C ASP A 86 38.27 3.67 -11.93
N LYS A 87 37.91 4.78 -12.59
CA LYS A 87 38.87 5.82 -12.99
C LYS A 87 39.42 6.55 -11.78
N ALA A 88 38.56 6.84 -10.79
CA ALA A 88 38.97 7.46 -9.55
C ALA A 88 40.05 6.62 -8.86
N LEU A 89 39.83 5.31 -8.75
CA LEU A 89 40.77 4.37 -8.16
C LEU A 89 42.08 4.32 -8.95
N GLU A 90 42.00 4.23 -10.29
CA GLU A 90 43.18 4.22 -11.16
C GLU A 90 44.07 5.46 -10.95
N PHE A 91 43.48 6.66 -11.01
CA PHE A 91 44.21 7.92 -10.84
C PHE A 91 44.72 8.11 -9.40
N ALA A 92 43.95 7.70 -8.38
CA ALA A 92 44.38 7.78 -6.99
C ALA A 92 45.57 6.85 -6.71
N GLN A 93 45.57 5.62 -7.26
CA GLN A 93 46.70 4.70 -7.15
C GLN A 93 47.94 5.19 -7.91
N GLN A 94 47.77 5.83 -9.08
CA GLN A 94 48.87 6.48 -9.79
C GLN A 94 49.47 7.62 -8.97
N ALA A 95 48.62 8.49 -8.41
CA ALA A 95 49.04 9.59 -7.55
C ALA A 95 49.80 9.08 -6.31
N LEU A 96 49.29 8.01 -5.67
CA LEU A 96 49.92 7.41 -4.48
C LEU A 96 51.33 6.93 -4.80
N ARG A 97 51.51 6.11 -5.84
CA ARG A 97 52.83 5.58 -6.25
C ARG A 97 53.83 6.71 -6.51
N MET A 98 53.41 7.77 -7.19
CA MET A 98 54.29 8.91 -7.45
C MET A 98 54.68 9.65 -6.17
N LYS A 99 53.73 9.85 -5.24
CA LYS A 99 54.00 10.52 -3.96
C LYS A 99 54.90 9.69 -3.05
N GLU A 100 54.77 8.37 -3.07
CA GLU A 100 55.68 7.43 -2.40
C GLU A 100 57.11 7.52 -2.95
N GLU A 101 57.28 7.55 -4.27
CA GLU A 101 58.60 7.75 -4.90
C GLU A 101 59.24 9.11 -4.56
N LEU A 102 58.41 10.13 -4.33
CA LEU A 102 58.86 11.48 -3.96
C LEU A 102 59.12 11.64 -2.45
N GLY A 103 58.65 10.71 -1.61
CA GLY A 103 58.79 10.77 -0.16
C GLY A 103 57.97 11.88 0.52
N ASP A 104 56.87 12.34 -0.10
CA ASP A 104 56.01 13.39 0.45
C ASP A 104 54.97 12.78 1.41
N SER A 105 55.36 12.55 2.66
CA SER A 105 54.52 11.88 3.67
C SER A 105 53.15 12.56 3.86
N GLY A 106 53.07 13.89 3.80
CA GLY A 106 51.78 14.59 3.95
C GLY A 106 50.83 14.31 2.77
N GLU A 107 51.34 14.36 1.54
CA GLU A 107 50.55 14.05 0.34
C GLU A 107 50.22 12.56 0.22
N ILE A 108 51.08 11.66 0.73
CA ILE A 108 50.76 10.22 0.85
C ILE A 108 49.56 10.05 1.78
N GLY A 109 49.57 10.63 2.98
CA GLY A 109 48.45 10.56 3.93
C GLY A 109 47.13 11.06 3.33
N ASN A 110 47.17 12.21 2.63
CA ASN A 110 46.00 12.74 1.91
C ASN A 110 45.47 11.80 0.83
N THR A 111 46.36 11.11 0.12
CA THR A 111 45.98 10.17 -0.95
C THR A 111 45.43 8.87 -0.38
N GLN A 112 45.99 8.40 0.74
CA GLN A 112 45.47 7.26 1.49
C GLN A 112 44.06 7.53 2.01
N ASN A 113 43.80 8.73 2.56
CA ASN A 113 42.46 9.13 2.97
C ASN A 113 41.46 9.14 1.78
N GLN A 114 41.88 9.61 0.61
CA GLN A 114 41.05 9.58 -0.60
C GLN A 114 40.77 8.15 -1.10
N LEU A 115 41.79 7.28 -1.09
CA LEU A 115 41.61 5.86 -1.41
C LEU A 115 40.64 5.19 -0.44
N GLY A 116 40.74 5.51 0.84
CA GLY A 116 39.78 5.08 1.87
C GLY A 116 38.34 5.39 1.50
N LEU A 117 38.06 6.62 1.08
CA LEU A 117 36.74 7.04 0.62
C LEU A 117 36.31 6.34 -0.69
N ILE A 118 37.22 6.14 -1.64
CA ILE A 118 36.92 5.42 -2.90
C ILE A 118 36.53 3.97 -2.61
N TYR A 119 37.29 3.28 -1.76
CA TYR A 119 36.97 1.91 -1.36
C TYR A 119 35.68 1.81 -0.54
N TRP A 120 35.39 2.82 0.28
CA TRP A 120 34.10 2.93 0.97
C TRP A 120 32.93 3.06 -0.02
N GLU A 121 33.04 3.91 -1.05
CA GLU A 121 32.02 4.05 -2.12
C GLU A 121 31.87 2.77 -2.96
N LEU A 122 32.95 2.00 -3.11
CA LEU A 122 32.95 0.65 -3.72
C LEU A 122 32.39 -0.45 -2.80
N ALA A 123 32.03 -0.13 -1.56
CA ALA A 123 31.65 -1.08 -0.50
C ALA A 123 32.73 -2.13 -0.15
N ASP A 124 34.00 -1.86 -0.46
CA ASP A 124 35.16 -2.63 0.03
C ASP A 124 35.62 -2.03 1.36
N TYR A 125 34.82 -2.26 2.40
CA TYR A 125 35.09 -1.72 3.73
C TYR A 125 36.42 -2.20 4.34
N PRO A 126 36.88 -3.46 4.14
CA PRO A 126 38.22 -3.87 4.59
C PRO A 126 39.34 -3.02 3.98
N ALA A 127 39.32 -2.79 2.67
CA ALA A 127 40.32 -1.93 2.02
C ALA A 127 40.18 -0.47 2.50
N ALA A 128 38.94 0.03 2.64
CA ALA A 128 38.69 1.37 3.14
C ALA A 128 39.30 1.58 4.54
N ILE A 129 39.07 0.65 5.46
CA ILE A 129 39.64 0.68 6.82
C ILE A 129 41.17 0.70 6.75
N GLN A 130 41.78 -0.19 5.97
CA GLN A 130 43.24 -0.25 5.85
C GLN A 130 43.83 1.08 5.36
N HIS A 131 43.26 1.68 4.32
CA HIS A 131 43.74 2.94 3.77
C HIS A 131 43.51 4.12 4.73
N LEU A 132 42.39 4.14 5.46
CA LEU A 132 42.12 5.18 6.46
C LEU A 132 43.01 5.05 7.70
N GLU A 133 43.29 3.84 8.18
CA GLU A 133 44.23 3.58 9.27
C GLU A 133 45.65 4.04 8.89
N GLN A 134 46.08 3.77 7.66
CA GLN A 134 47.36 4.28 7.13
C GLN A 134 47.38 5.81 7.06
N ALA A 135 46.29 6.44 6.62
CA ALA A 135 46.19 7.91 6.61
C ALA A 135 46.30 8.51 8.02
N ILE A 136 45.65 7.88 9.02
CA ILE A 136 45.72 8.29 10.44
C ILE A 136 47.15 8.17 10.97
N GLU A 137 47.81 7.04 10.73
CA GLU A 137 49.20 6.81 11.19
C GLU A 137 50.16 7.86 10.60
N ILE A 138 50.06 8.10 9.29
CA ILE A 138 50.89 9.07 8.59
C ILE A 138 50.62 10.48 9.11
N ALA A 139 49.35 10.90 9.20
CA ALA A 139 48.96 12.22 9.69
C ALA A 139 49.47 12.48 11.11
N SER A 140 49.35 11.48 11.99
CA SER A 140 49.86 11.55 13.36
C SER A 140 51.39 11.70 13.39
N SER A 141 52.10 10.98 12.52
CA SER A 141 53.58 11.03 12.44
C SER A 141 54.12 12.39 11.97
N VAL A 142 53.37 13.10 11.10
CA VAL A 142 53.75 14.43 10.60
C VAL A 142 53.13 15.57 11.41
N GLY A 143 52.30 15.26 12.41
CA GLY A 143 51.63 16.23 13.27
C GLY A 143 50.47 16.99 12.62
N ASP A 144 49.89 16.45 11.55
CA ASP A 144 48.75 17.04 10.84
C ASP A 144 47.43 16.60 11.50
N LYS A 145 47.00 17.40 12.49
CA LYS A 145 45.77 17.13 13.25
C LYS A 145 44.49 17.27 12.41
N GLU A 146 44.51 18.10 11.37
CA GLU A 146 43.35 18.28 10.49
C GLU A 146 43.14 17.02 9.65
N LEU A 147 44.22 16.49 9.05
CA LEU A 147 44.16 15.24 8.30
C LEU A 147 43.87 14.02 9.20
N GLU A 148 44.44 13.99 10.41
CA GLU A 148 44.16 12.91 11.36
C GLU A 148 42.68 12.87 11.75
N GLY A 149 42.11 14.04 12.12
CA GLY A 149 40.68 14.16 12.44
C GLY A 149 39.78 13.81 11.25
N ALA A 150 40.14 14.27 10.05
CA ALA A 150 39.49 13.93 8.80
C ALA A 150 39.45 12.42 8.52
N ALA A 151 40.59 11.73 8.64
CA ALA A 151 40.69 10.30 8.38
C ALA A 151 39.94 9.48 9.44
N LEU A 152 39.96 9.92 10.71
CA LEU A 152 39.14 9.34 11.78
C LEU A 152 37.64 9.51 11.50
N ASN A 153 37.21 10.70 11.05
CA ASN A 153 35.83 10.94 10.66
C ASN A 153 35.40 9.98 9.53
N ASN A 154 36.24 9.82 8.51
CA ASN A 154 35.95 8.88 7.42
C ASN A 154 35.94 7.42 7.87
N LEU A 155 36.80 7.05 8.81
CA LEU A 155 36.78 5.71 9.39
C LEU A 155 35.48 5.47 10.17
N GLY A 156 34.98 6.51 10.87
CA GLY A 156 33.66 6.51 11.49
C GLY A 156 32.53 6.21 10.51
N LEU A 157 32.57 6.78 9.30
CA LEU A 157 31.59 6.52 8.23
C LEU A 157 31.62 5.06 7.75
N VAL A 158 32.81 4.45 7.67
CA VAL A 158 32.93 3.04 7.29
C VAL A 158 32.30 2.13 8.35
N PHE A 159 32.49 2.44 9.64
CA PHE A 159 31.86 1.68 10.73
C PHE A 159 30.34 1.89 10.79
N ASP A 160 29.85 3.09 10.52
CA ASP A 160 28.42 3.40 10.38
C ASP A 160 27.76 2.54 9.29
N GLU A 161 28.34 2.49 8.09
CA GLU A 161 27.82 1.66 6.99
C GLU A 161 27.78 0.16 7.31
N ARG A 162 28.64 -0.30 8.21
CA ARG A 162 28.64 -1.70 8.68
C ARG A 162 27.64 -1.97 9.80
N GLY A 163 26.99 -0.93 10.32
CA GLY A 163 26.12 -1.01 11.51
C GLY A 163 26.88 -1.06 12.84
N ASP A 164 28.21 -0.83 12.82
CA ASP A 164 29.06 -0.78 14.01
C ASP A 164 29.06 0.65 14.59
N TYR A 165 27.88 1.06 15.05
CA TYR A 165 27.62 2.41 15.56
C TYR A 165 28.48 2.75 16.79
N LYS A 166 28.94 1.75 17.53
CA LYS A 166 29.81 1.95 18.69
C LYS A 166 31.20 2.41 18.24
N HIS A 167 31.88 1.67 17.38
CA HIS A 167 33.20 2.08 16.90
C HIS A 167 33.11 3.34 16.04
N SER A 168 32.01 3.55 15.32
CA SER A 168 31.72 4.79 14.60
C SER A 168 31.75 6.01 15.53
N LEU A 169 30.97 5.99 16.64
CA LEU A 169 30.97 7.04 17.65
C LEU A 169 32.34 7.24 18.31
N GLU A 170 33.09 6.17 18.57
CA GLU A 170 34.44 6.26 19.12
C GLU A 170 35.38 7.03 18.17
N GLN A 171 35.33 6.78 16.86
CA GLN A 171 36.16 7.51 15.89
C GLN A 171 35.70 8.95 15.71
N TYR A 172 34.40 9.21 15.61
CA TYR A 172 33.88 10.58 15.52
C TYR A 172 34.22 11.41 16.76
N GLN A 173 34.17 10.83 17.96
CA GLN A 173 34.52 11.56 19.18
C GLN A 173 36.00 11.97 19.18
N ARG A 174 36.90 11.09 18.71
CA ARG A 174 38.33 11.42 18.55
C ARG A 174 38.56 12.47 17.48
N ALA A 175 37.87 12.38 16.35
CA ALA A 175 37.92 13.39 15.29
C ALA A 175 37.47 14.77 15.80
N LEU A 176 36.37 14.81 16.57
CA LEU A 176 35.83 16.02 17.16
C LEU A 176 36.84 16.70 18.11
N GLU A 177 37.48 15.91 18.97
CA GLU A 177 38.53 16.40 19.89
C GLU A 177 39.71 17.02 19.12
N LEU A 178 40.14 16.39 18.02
CA LEU A 178 41.23 16.89 17.18
C LEU A 178 40.84 18.18 16.47
N HIS A 179 39.65 18.24 15.85
CA HIS A 179 39.15 19.43 15.16
C HIS A 179 38.99 20.61 16.12
N GLN A 180 38.48 20.38 17.34
CA GLN A 180 38.40 21.42 18.38
C GLN A 180 39.78 21.87 18.84
N ALA A 181 40.73 20.95 19.02
CA ALA A 181 42.09 21.27 19.45
C ALA A 181 42.91 21.98 18.37
N SER A 182 42.59 21.80 17.09
CA SER A 182 43.20 22.55 15.97
C SER A 182 42.42 23.82 15.59
N HIS A 183 41.28 24.09 16.23
CA HIS A 183 40.34 25.16 15.85
C HIS A 183 39.86 25.05 14.40
N PHE A 184 39.74 23.82 13.87
CA PHE A 184 39.25 23.54 12.53
C PHE A 184 37.71 23.44 12.54
N GLU A 185 37.05 24.60 12.49
CA GLU A 185 35.60 24.71 12.67
C GLU A 185 34.80 23.94 11.63
N ARG A 186 35.28 23.86 10.39
CA ARG A 186 34.61 23.09 9.34
C ARG A 186 34.54 21.61 9.74
N GLY A 187 35.68 21.00 10.08
CA GLY A 187 35.71 19.60 10.52
C GLY A 187 34.90 19.36 11.79
N GLU A 188 34.87 20.32 12.71
CA GLU A 188 34.02 20.23 13.91
C GLU A 188 32.53 20.11 13.54
N GLY A 189 32.03 20.98 12.65
CA GLY A 189 30.66 20.92 12.15
C GLY A 189 30.33 19.58 11.49
N ASP A 190 31.18 19.13 10.55
CA ASP A 190 31.05 17.85 9.84
C ASP A 190 30.93 16.67 10.83
N THR A 191 31.82 16.61 11.83
CA THR A 191 31.84 15.52 12.81
C THR A 191 30.66 15.56 13.78
N LEU A 192 30.23 16.75 14.21
CA LEU A 192 29.01 16.91 15.03
C LEU A 192 27.77 16.40 14.28
N GLY A 193 27.63 16.74 13.00
CA GLY A 193 26.56 16.24 12.14
C GLY A 193 26.54 14.70 12.08
N ASN A 194 27.71 14.08 11.87
CA ASN A 194 27.83 12.62 11.83
C ASN A 194 27.48 11.95 13.16
N ILE A 195 27.88 12.52 14.31
CA ILE A 195 27.48 12.03 15.64
C ILE A 195 25.96 12.12 15.81
N GLY A 196 25.37 13.26 15.41
CA GLY A 196 23.92 13.44 15.37
C GLY A 196 23.24 12.37 14.52
N GLY A 197 23.84 12.01 13.39
CA GLY A 197 23.39 10.95 12.49
C GLY A 197 23.30 9.58 13.16
N ILE A 198 24.35 9.18 13.87
CA ILE A 198 24.33 7.91 14.60
C ILE A 198 23.21 7.89 15.65
N TYR A 199 23.06 8.96 16.45
CA TYR A 199 21.98 9.02 17.42
C TYR A 199 20.59 8.98 16.76
N LEU A 200 20.42 9.61 15.60
CA LEU A 200 19.18 9.56 14.82
C LEU A 200 18.89 8.12 14.33
N LEU A 201 19.87 7.42 13.77
CA LEU A 201 19.75 6.01 13.33
C LEU A 201 19.40 5.05 14.48
N LEU A 202 19.94 5.31 15.68
CA LEU A 202 19.66 4.55 16.89
C LEU A 202 18.27 4.85 17.49
N GLY A 203 17.50 5.81 16.94
CA GLY A 203 16.22 6.24 17.51
C GLY A 203 16.37 7.04 18.82
N LYS A 204 17.48 7.76 18.96
CA LYS A 204 17.82 8.63 20.11
C LYS A 204 17.71 10.09 19.71
N PHE A 205 16.49 10.51 19.35
CA PHE A 205 16.21 11.81 18.76
C PHE A 205 16.58 12.99 19.67
N ARG A 206 16.41 12.84 20.99
CA ARG A 206 16.73 13.88 21.98
C ARG A 206 18.24 14.10 22.11
N GLU A 207 19.01 13.03 21.97
CA GLU A 207 20.47 13.05 21.97
C GLU A 207 21.03 13.56 20.65
N ALA A 208 20.41 13.26 19.50
CA ALA A 208 20.83 13.75 18.19
C ALA A 208 20.68 15.27 18.02
N LEU A 209 19.54 15.81 18.45
CA LEU A 209 19.16 17.21 18.26
C LEU A 209 20.22 18.26 18.68
N PRO A 210 20.87 18.18 19.88
CA PRO A 210 21.89 19.14 20.27
C PRO A 210 23.15 19.11 19.39
N TYR A 211 23.50 17.96 18.79
CA TYR A 211 24.65 17.87 17.88
C TYR A 211 24.35 18.60 16.57
N TYR A 212 23.19 18.34 15.95
CA TYR A 212 22.79 19.05 14.73
C TYR A 212 22.60 20.54 14.93
N ARG A 213 22.13 20.99 16.10
CA ARG A 213 22.04 22.43 16.41
C ARG A 213 23.41 23.10 16.50
N GLN A 214 24.41 22.40 17.03
CA GLN A 214 25.79 22.92 17.06
C GLN A 214 26.40 22.93 15.64
N ALA A 215 26.21 21.86 14.87
CA ALA A 215 26.62 21.80 13.47
C ALA A 215 25.98 22.94 12.65
N LEU A 216 24.66 23.16 12.78
CA LEU A 216 23.95 24.25 12.11
C LEU A 216 24.54 25.62 12.44
N ALA A 217 24.82 25.88 13.72
CA ALA A 217 25.39 27.15 14.16
C ALA A 217 26.78 27.41 13.55
N ILE A 218 27.59 26.36 13.36
CA ILE A 218 28.87 26.43 12.67
C ILE A 218 28.64 26.67 11.17
N SER A 219 27.78 25.87 10.53
CA SER A 219 27.46 25.97 9.10
C SER A 219 26.93 27.36 8.73
N GLU A 220 26.01 27.93 9.51
CA GLU A 220 25.48 29.28 9.31
C GLU A 220 26.57 30.36 9.47
N ARG A 221 27.41 30.24 10.50
CA ARG A 221 28.50 31.18 10.77
C ARG A 221 29.57 31.18 9.67
N LEU A 222 29.85 30.01 9.10
CA LEU A 222 30.78 29.84 7.98
C LEU A 222 30.12 30.11 6.61
N GLY A 223 28.80 30.37 6.56
CA GLY A 223 28.06 30.63 5.33
C GLY A 223 27.90 29.40 4.42
N LEU A 224 27.97 28.19 4.98
CA LEU A 224 27.96 26.92 4.26
C LEU A 224 26.54 26.47 3.99
N LYS A 225 25.94 26.99 2.90
CA LYS A 225 24.53 26.73 2.54
C LYS A 225 24.15 25.24 2.43
N PRO A 226 24.94 24.36 1.77
CA PRO A 226 24.60 22.93 1.71
C PRO A 226 24.54 22.29 3.09
N ALA A 227 25.58 22.53 3.90
CA ALA A 227 25.68 22.03 5.27
C ALA A 227 24.53 22.53 6.16
N SER A 228 24.16 23.82 6.07
CA SER A 228 23.00 24.35 6.80
C SER A 228 21.68 23.70 6.37
N SER A 229 21.51 23.40 5.07
CA SER A 229 20.35 22.67 4.56
C SER A 229 20.27 21.28 5.18
N ASP A 230 21.41 20.58 5.24
CA ASP A 230 21.50 19.23 5.80
C ASP A 230 21.23 19.20 7.30
N ASP A 231 21.83 20.12 8.04
CA ASP A 231 21.63 20.24 9.48
C ASP A 231 20.14 20.52 9.80
N LEU A 232 19.48 21.39 9.02
CA LEU A 232 18.05 21.68 9.17
C LEU A 232 17.18 20.45 8.86
N GLY A 233 17.44 19.77 7.74
CA GLY A 233 16.71 18.56 7.37
C GLY A 233 16.81 17.46 8.42
N ASN A 234 18.00 17.27 8.99
CA ASN A 234 18.22 16.33 10.09
C ASN A 234 17.58 16.76 11.41
N ILE A 235 17.57 18.06 11.72
CA ILE A 235 16.80 18.61 12.85
C ILE A 235 15.31 18.31 12.66
N ALA A 236 14.78 18.48 11.45
CA ALA A 236 13.38 18.19 11.14
C ALA A 236 13.03 16.72 11.44
N LEU A 237 13.90 15.78 11.06
CA LEU A 237 13.73 14.35 11.40
C LEU A 237 13.76 14.09 12.90
N CYS A 238 14.62 14.79 13.65
CA CYS A 238 14.65 14.67 15.11
C CYS A 238 13.35 15.20 15.75
N LEU A 239 12.84 16.34 15.28
CA LEU A 239 11.58 16.92 15.73
C LEU A 239 10.41 15.97 15.44
N ALA A 240 10.36 15.40 14.23
CA ALA A 240 9.38 14.39 13.84
C ALA A 240 9.42 13.17 14.76
N GLY A 241 10.62 12.60 15.02
CA GLY A 241 10.79 11.48 15.95
C GLY A 241 10.40 11.79 17.39
N MET A 242 10.49 13.05 17.81
CA MET A 242 10.01 13.52 19.11
C MET A 242 8.50 13.77 19.16
N GLY A 243 7.83 13.81 18.01
CA GLY A 243 6.41 14.10 17.82
C GLY A 243 6.08 15.59 17.65
N ASP A 244 7.08 16.44 17.43
CA ASP A 244 6.89 17.86 17.06
C ASP A 244 6.75 17.98 15.54
N VAL A 245 5.54 17.69 15.07
CA VAL A 245 5.20 17.60 13.64
C VAL A 245 5.25 18.95 12.96
N ASP A 246 4.60 19.96 13.54
CA ASP A 246 4.55 21.31 12.98
C ASP A 246 5.95 21.91 12.90
N GLY A 247 6.77 21.69 13.94
CA GLY A 247 8.17 22.09 13.95
C GLY A 247 9.00 21.36 12.88
N ALA A 248 8.77 20.06 12.67
CA ALA A 248 9.43 19.28 11.64
C ALA A 248 9.10 19.80 10.23
N GLU A 249 7.82 19.98 9.89
CA GLU A 249 7.40 20.47 8.56
C GLU A 249 7.97 21.86 8.25
N ALA A 250 7.85 22.80 9.20
CA ALA A 250 8.41 24.13 9.02
C ALA A 250 9.95 24.11 8.84
N THR A 251 10.63 23.16 9.48
CA THR A 251 12.09 23.02 9.36
C THR A 251 12.47 22.37 8.03
N PHE A 252 11.73 21.36 7.55
CA PHE A 252 11.92 20.81 6.20
C PHE A 252 11.73 21.88 5.13
N ASP A 253 10.71 22.72 5.25
CA ASP A 253 10.44 23.77 4.27
C ASP A 253 11.59 24.80 4.21
N ARG A 254 12.22 25.13 5.35
CA ARG A 254 13.45 25.95 5.37
C ARG A 254 14.63 25.25 4.71
N ALA A 255 14.84 23.96 4.95
CA ALA A 255 15.91 23.20 4.30
C ALA A 255 15.71 23.16 2.77
N LEU A 256 14.50 22.81 2.32
CA LEU A 256 14.12 22.81 0.90
C LEU A 256 14.28 24.19 0.25
N GLN A 257 13.94 25.27 0.95
CA GLN A 257 14.14 26.63 0.46
C GLN A 257 15.62 26.91 0.19
N ILE A 258 16.51 26.59 1.15
CA ILE A 258 17.96 26.79 0.97
C ILE A 258 18.48 25.95 -0.20
N ALA A 259 18.04 24.69 -0.30
CA ALA A 259 18.45 23.81 -1.37
C ALA A 259 18.08 24.36 -2.76
N ARG A 260 16.83 24.83 -2.93
CA ARG A 260 16.33 25.41 -4.18
C ARG A 260 17.03 26.72 -4.55
N GLU A 261 17.17 27.63 -3.58
CA GLU A 261 17.83 28.93 -3.82
C GLU A 261 19.31 28.78 -4.19
N THR A 262 19.95 27.70 -3.72
CA THR A 262 21.37 27.42 -3.95
C THR A 262 21.61 26.48 -5.15
N GLY A 263 20.55 25.87 -5.71
CA GLY A 263 20.66 24.91 -6.81
C GLY A 263 21.27 23.57 -6.40
N LEU A 264 20.80 23.03 -5.26
CA LEU A 264 21.28 21.80 -4.62
C LEU A 264 20.26 20.67 -4.82
N PRO A 265 20.25 19.97 -5.98
CA PRO A 265 19.20 19.01 -6.30
C PRO A 265 19.24 17.76 -5.42
N LYS A 266 20.43 17.37 -4.94
CA LYS A 266 20.55 16.20 -4.05
C LYS A 266 19.83 16.48 -2.74
N GLU A 267 20.21 17.56 -2.07
CA GLU A 267 19.66 17.98 -0.79
C GLU A 267 18.16 18.26 -0.91
N GLU A 268 17.72 18.90 -2.01
CA GLU A 268 16.28 19.07 -2.29
C GLU A 268 15.54 17.72 -2.30
N ALA A 269 16.05 16.73 -3.04
CA ALA A 269 15.45 15.40 -3.11
C ALA A 269 15.49 14.65 -1.76
N ASP A 270 16.60 14.77 -1.01
CA ASP A 270 16.75 14.17 0.31
C ASP A 270 15.70 14.70 1.30
N TRP A 271 15.42 16.01 1.26
CA TRP A 271 14.46 16.63 2.17
C TRP A 271 13.01 16.39 1.74
N HIS A 272 12.73 16.25 0.44
CA HIS A 272 11.47 15.69 -0.04
C HIS A 272 11.28 14.25 0.48
N LYS A 273 12.29 13.37 0.35
CA LYS A 273 12.25 11.99 0.90
C LYS A 273 12.04 11.99 2.42
N GLY A 274 12.78 12.82 3.14
CA GLY A 274 12.71 12.95 4.61
C GLY A 274 11.34 13.42 5.10
N LYS A 275 10.76 14.41 4.42
CA LYS A 275 9.40 14.90 4.67
C LYS A 275 8.37 13.82 4.35
N GLY A 276 8.53 13.11 3.23
CA GLY A 276 7.71 11.95 2.87
C GLY A 276 7.69 10.88 3.96
N THR A 277 8.85 10.47 4.48
CA THR A 277 8.90 9.49 5.59
C THR A 277 8.23 10.00 6.87
N THR A 278 8.35 11.30 7.16
CA THR A 278 7.67 11.90 8.31
C THR A 278 6.16 11.83 8.15
N LEU A 279 5.65 12.15 6.96
CA LEU A 279 4.23 12.07 6.62
C LEU A 279 3.69 10.64 6.67
N VAL A 280 4.50 9.63 6.28
CA VAL A 280 4.16 8.21 6.49
C VAL A 280 3.95 7.92 7.98
N GLY A 281 4.85 8.39 8.85
CA GLY A 281 4.70 8.23 10.30
C GLY A 281 3.43 8.85 10.89
N LEU A 282 2.84 9.81 10.17
CA LEU A 282 1.61 10.51 10.55
C LEU A 282 0.35 9.93 9.89
N GLY A 283 0.47 8.92 9.04
CA GLY A 283 -0.64 8.38 8.26
C GLY A 283 -1.07 9.29 7.09
N ARG A 284 -0.33 10.36 6.78
CA ARG A 284 -0.57 11.26 5.64
C ARG A 284 0.06 10.70 4.36
N TYR A 285 -0.40 9.53 3.95
CA TYR A 285 0.25 8.75 2.88
C TYR A 285 0.20 9.40 1.50
N ASP A 286 -0.83 10.18 1.20
CA ASP A 286 -0.98 10.84 -0.10
C ASP A 286 0.05 11.94 -0.28
N ASP A 287 0.21 12.78 0.74
CA ASP A 287 1.26 13.79 0.80
C ASP A 287 2.63 13.11 0.74
N ALA A 288 2.82 11.99 1.45
CA ALA A 288 4.06 11.24 1.40
C ALA A 288 4.41 10.70 0.00
N LEU A 289 3.41 10.18 -0.74
CA LEU A 289 3.60 9.73 -2.12
C LEU A 289 3.97 10.89 -3.05
N HIS A 290 3.40 12.08 -2.83
CA HIS A 290 3.75 13.28 -3.58
C HIS A 290 5.20 13.72 -3.33
N GLU A 291 5.60 13.74 -2.06
CA GLU A 291 6.96 14.08 -1.64
C GLU A 291 7.98 13.07 -2.20
N TYR A 292 7.69 11.76 -2.12
CA TYR A 292 8.54 10.74 -2.72
C TYR A 292 8.63 10.82 -4.24
N ALA A 293 7.51 11.06 -4.94
CA ALA A 293 7.53 11.23 -6.39
C ALA A 293 8.39 12.44 -6.82
N THR A 294 8.33 13.52 -6.04
CA THR A 294 9.19 14.70 -6.26
C THR A 294 10.65 14.35 -6.05
N ALA A 295 11.00 13.64 -4.96
CA ALA A 295 12.35 13.18 -4.72
C ALA A 295 12.89 12.29 -5.85
N GLU A 296 12.12 11.28 -6.27
CA GLU A 296 12.48 10.39 -7.39
C GLU A 296 12.75 11.19 -8.68
N GLN A 297 11.88 12.15 -8.99
CA GLN A 297 12.04 12.99 -10.17
C GLN A 297 13.33 13.80 -10.10
N VAL A 298 13.61 14.45 -8.96
CA VAL A 298 14.81 15.28 -8.80
C VAL A 298 16.08 14.42 -8.87
N TYR A 299 16.12 13.26 -8.20
CA TYR A 299 17.25 12.33 -8.32
C TYR A 299 17.47 11.87 -9.76
N GLU A 300 16.40 11.54 -10.48
CA GLU A 300 16.48 11.09 -11.88
C GLU A 300 17.01 12.19 -12.81
N HIS A 301 16.54 13.43 -12.65
CA HIS A 301 17.02 14.57 -13.45
C HIS A 301 18.47 14.93 -13.11
N ALA A 302 18.87 14.80 -11.85
CA ALA A 302 20.24 15.06 -11.40
C ALA A 302 21.20 13.90 -11.70
N GLY A 303 20.70 12.74 -12.10
CA GLY A 303 21.51 11.55 -12.37
C GLY A 303 22.02 10.84 -11.11
N LEU A 304 21.40 11.05 -9.96
CA LEU A 304 21.76 10.50 -8.65
C LEU A 304 21.19 9.09 -8.49
N GLN A 305 21.86 8.10 -9.09
CA GLN A 305 21.31 6.75 -9.24
C GLN A 305 21.26 5.97 -7.93
N ARG A 306 22.22 6.17 -7.03
CA ARG A 306 22.26 5.49 -5.72
C ARG A 306 21.07 5.91 -4.86
N GLU A 307 20.83 7.21 -4.75
CA GLU A 307 19.73 7.77 -3.96
C GLU A 307 18.37 7.45 -4.57
N LEU A 308 18.27 7.40 -5.91
CA LEU A 308 17.06 6.97 -6.61
C LEU A 308 16.66 5.52 -6.25
N VAL A 309 17.63 4.61 -6.08
CA VAL A 309 17.35 3.22 -5.63
C VAL A 309 16.68 3.22 -4.25
N GLU A 310 17.13 4.08 -3.34
CA GLU A 310 16.56 4.18 -1.99
C GLU A 310 15.14 4.75 -2.04
N ALA A 311 14.94 5.85 -2.76
CA ALA A 311 13.64 6.49 -2.93
C ALA A 311 12.61 5.52 -3.53
N LEU A 312 12.98 4.77 -4.58
CA LEU A 312 12.12 3.75 -5.17
C LEU A 312 11.72 2.66 -4.16
N ASN A 313 12.65 2.23 -3.29
CA ASN A 313 12.32 1.26 -2.24
C ASN A 313 11.40 1.85 -1.16
N ASP A 314 11.58 3.12 -0.76
CA ASP A 314 10.68 3.80 0.19
C ASP A 314 9.27 3.95 -0.38
N THR A 315 9.16 4.40 -1.63
CA THR A 315 7.90 4.50 -2.37
C THR A 315 7.24 3.14 -2.52
N GLY A 316 7.99 2.11 -2.91
CA GLY A 316 7.47 0.76 -3.07
C GLY A 316 6.91 0.18 -1.76
N ARG A 317 7.60 0.43 -0.63
CA ARG A 317 7.12 0.03 0.71
C ARG A 317 5.82 0.73 1.08
N LEU A 318 5.66 2.01 0.71
CA LEU A 318 4.43 2.74 0.95
C LEU A 318 3.29 2.18 0.09
N TYR A 319 3.52 1.88 -1.18
CA TYR A 319 2.50 1.21 -2.02
C TYR A 319 2.12 -0.16 -1.46
N GLU A 320 3.08 -0.96 -0.99
CA GLU A 320 2.82 -2.25 -0.34
C GLU A 320 1.96 -2.08 0.92
N LEU A 321 2.27 -1.08 1.75
CA LEU A 321 1.50 -0.74 2.95
C LEU A 321 0.04 -0.40 2.62
N LEU A 322 -0.17 0.25 1.48
CA LEU A 322 -1.47 0.68 0.98
C LEU A 322 -2.20 -0.41 0.16
N GLY A 323 -1.65 -1.62 0.07
CA GLY A 323 -2.25 -2.74 -0.66
C GLY A 323 -2.05 -2.71 -2.18
N ASP A 324 -1.29 -1.77 -2.74
CA ASP A 324 -0.94 -1.77 -4.18
C ASP A 324 0.33 -2.59 -4.43
N GLY A 325 0.17 -3.91 -4.37
CA GLY A 325 1.26 -4.86 -4.59
C GLY A 325 1.87 -4.79 -6.00
N VAL A 326 1.16 -4.25 -6.99
CA VAL A 326 1.67 -4.10 -8.38
C VAL A 326 2.57 -2.88 -8.49
N ALA A 327 2.16 -1.73 -7.94
CA ALA A 327 3.02 -0.56 -7.88
C ALA A 327 4.28 -0.87 -7.05
N ALA A 328 4.12 -1.50 -5.89
CA ALA A 328 5.24 -1.95 -5.08
C ALA A 328 6.24 -2.80 -5.88
N ASP A 329 5.77 -3.85 -6.57
CA ASP A 329 6.60 -4.73 -7.41
C ASP A 329 7.38 -3.93 -8.47
N MET A 330 6.71 -3.03 -9.20
CA MET A 330 7.34 -2.21 -10.24
C MET A 330 8.48 -1.35 -9.68
N ARG A 331 8.29 -0.71 -8.52
CA ARG A 331 9.34 0.14 -7.91
C ARG A 331 10.49 -0.71 -7.39
N PHE A 332 10.21 -1.82 -6.70
CA PHE A 332 11.27 -2.71 -6.20
C PHE A 332 12.09 -3.36 -7.33
N GLN A 333 11.46 -3.76 -8.42
CA GLN A 333 12.17 -4.30 -9.60
C GLN A 333 13.05 -3.23 -10.25
N ARG A 334 12.54 -2.00 -10.41
CA ARG A 334 13.35 -0.87 -10.94
C ARG A 334 14.53 -0.56 -10.02
N ALA A 335 14.30 -0.52 -8.71
CA ALA A 335 15.36 -0.31 -7.71
C ALA A 335 16.43 -1.40 -7.78
N LEU A 336 16.02 -2.68 -7.85
CA LEU A 336 16.94 -3.82 -7.96
C LEU A 336 17.79 -3.76 -9.23
N GLN A 337 17.17 -3.52 -10.39
CA GLN A 337 17.88 -3.42 -11.66
C GLN A 337 18.89 -2.28 -11.67
N LEU A 338 18.48 -1.10 -11.16
CA LEU A 338 19.36 0.06 -11.07
C LEU A 338 20.52 -0.21 -10.09
N ALA A 339 20.23 -0.78 -8.92
CA ALA A 339 21.25 -1.15 -7.93
C ALA A 339 22.30 -2.10 -8.51
N GLN A 340 21.87 -3.14 -9.25
CA GLN A 340 22.77 -4.08 -9.91
C GLN A 340 23.61 -3.41 -11.00
N LYS A 341 23.01 -2.51 -11.78
CA LYS A 341 23.71 -1.77 -12.84
C LYS A 341 24.84 -0.90 -12.30
N ILE A 342 24.63 -0.25 -11.16
CA ILE A 342 25.62 0.65 -10.55
C ILE A 342 26.51 -0.03 -9.50
N GLY A 343 26.35 -1.33 -9.26
CA GLY A 343 27.10 -2.06 -8.24
C GLY A 343 26.75 -1.69 -6.79
N ASN A 344 25.58 -1.09 -6.53
CA ASN A 344 25.15 -0.73 -5.19
C ASN A 344 24.64 -1.97 -4.41
N VAL A 345 25.54 -2.61 -3.65
CA VAL A 345 25.24 -3.85 -2.90
C VAL A 345 24.18 -3.64 -1.81
N SER A 346 24.21 -2.51 -1.09
CA SER A 346 23.23 -2.19 -0.05
C SER A 346 21.82 -1.98 -0.64
N GLY A 347 21.76 -1.25 -1.76
CA GLY A 347 20.55 -1.09 -2.55
C GLY A 347 20.01 -2.41 -3.13
N GLU A 348 20.90 -3.29 -3.60
CA GLU A 348 20.52 -4.64 -4.06
C GLU A 348 19.90 -5.44 -2.90
N SER A 349 20.57 -5.46 -1.74
CA SER A 349 20.08 -6.16 -0.55
C SER A 349 18.70 -5.66 -0.10
N THR A 350 18.52 -4.33 -0.02
CA THR A 350 17.24 -3.71 0.37
C THR A 350 16.12 -4.03 -0.62
N SER A 351 16.41 -3.98 -1.91
CA SER A 351 15.41 -4.26 -2.96
C SER A 351 15.02 -5.75 -2.97
N LEU A 352 15.99 -6.66 -2.77
CA LEU A 352 15.73 -8.09 -2.60
C LEU A 352 14.86 -8.36 -1.37
N LEU A 353 15.10 -7.67 -0.25
CA LEU A 353 14.26 -7.81 0.94
C LEU A 353 12.81 -7.43 0.69
N ALA A 354 12.60 -6.28 0.03
CA ALA A 354 11.28 -5.79 -0.27
C ALA A 354 10.50 -6.74 -1.22
N LEU A 355 11.15 -7.23 -2.28
CA LEU A 355 10.57 -8.25 -3.17
C LEU A 355 10.27 -9.56 -2.43
N GLY A 356 11.13 -9.95 -1.49
CA GLY A 356 10.93 -11.12 -0.66
C GLY A 356 9.68 -10.99 0.23
N ASP A 357 9.46 -9.84 0.87
CA ASP A 357 8.27 -9.62 1.71
C ASP A 357 6.99 -9.60 0.86
N LEU A 358 7.03 -8.97 -0.31
CA LEU A 358 5.93 -8.98 -1.28
C LEU A 358 5.55 -10.41 -1.71
N GLU A 359 6.54 -11.25 -2.04
CA GLU A 359 6.31 -12.66 -2.39
C GLU A 359 5.80 -13.49 -1.20
N ARG A 360 6.25 -13.18 0.04
CA ARG A 360 5.73 -13.80 1.26
C ARG A 360 4.26 -13.48 1.47
N ARG A 361 3.84 -12.22 1.26
CA ARG A 361 2.42 -11.81 1.29
C ARG A 361 1.58 -12.52 0.24
N ARG A 362 2.14 -12.73 -0.96
CA ARG A 362 1.57 -13.58 -2.03
C ARG A 362 1.55 -15.07 -1.69
N LYS A 363 1.97 -15.48 -0.49
CA LYS A 363 2.09 -16.86 0.00
C LYS A 363 3.05 -17.73 -0.82
N LYS A 364 3.96 -17.11 -1.57
CA LYS A 364 5.02 -17.78 -2.35
C LYS A 364 6.29 -17.90 -1.50
N ASN A 365 6.17 -18.66 -0.41
CA ASN A 365 7.20 -18.73 0.64
C ASN A 365 8.58 -19.22 0.17
N ASP A 366 8.64 -20.06 -0.87
CA ASP A 366 9.90 -20.56 -1.41
C ASP A 366 10.62 -19.48 -2.25
N SER A 367 9.87 -18.71 -3.04
CA SER A 367 10.37 -17.52 -3.74
C SER A 367 10.88 -16.48 -2.75
N ALA A 368 10.08 -16.17 -1.72
CA ALA A 368 10.43 -15.25 -0.65
C ALA A 368 11.74 -15.66 0.05
N ASN A 369 11.87 -16.94 0.42
CA ASN A 369 13.07 -17.46 1.06
C ASN A 369 14.33 -17.33 0.18
N THR A 370 14.17 -17.43 -1.14
CA THR A 370 15.28 -17.23 -2.10
C THR A 370 15.75 -15.78 -2.08
N TYR A 371 14.82 -14.82 -2.10
CA TYR A 371 15.14 -13.39 -1.98
C TYR A 371 15.83 -13.05 -0.67
N PHE A 372 15.29 -13.51 0.46
CA PHE A 372 15.89 -13.28 1.78
C PHE A 372 17.29 -13.91 1.92
N GLY A 373 17.48 -15.11 1.35
CA GLY A 373 18.80 -15.76 1.32
C GLY A 373 19.84 -14.94 0.56
N ARG A 374 19.48 -14.44 -0.64
CA ARG A 374 20.37 -13.60 -1.45
C ARG A 374 20.69 -12.27 -0.77
N SER A 375 19.70 -11.59 -0.18
CA SER A 375 19.94 -10.37 0.58
C SER A 375 20.91 -10.61 1.75
N LEU A 376 20.69 -11.67 2.53
CA LEU A 376 21.55 -12.01 3.66
C LEU A 376 22.99 -12.33 3.23
N GLU A 377 23.16 -13.05 2.12
CA GLU A 377 24.47 -13.35 1.53
C GLU A 377 25.19 -12.07 1.10
N ARG A 378 24.50 -11.16 0.40
CA ARG A 378 25.04 -9.86 0.00
C ARG A 378 25.47 -9.02 1.20
N ALA A 379 24.59 -8.87 2.19
CA ALA A 379 24.86 -8.09 3.39
C ALA A 379 26.06 -8.63 4.18
N ARG A 380 26.12 -9.96 4.39
CA ARG A 380 27.26 -10.60 5.08
C ARG A 380 28.55 -10.52 4.27
N GLY A 381 28.47 -10.59 2.93
CA GLY A 381 29.64 -10.50 2.05
C GLY A 381 30.40 -9.18 2.20
N VAL A 382 29.70 -8.09 2.48
CA VAL A 382 30.30 -6.77 2.75
C VAL A 382 30.39 -6.44 4.25
N GLY A 383 29.88 -7.29 5.13
CA GLY A 383 29.90 -7.04 6.58
C GLY A 383 28.93 -5.95 7.05
N ASP A 384 27.81 -5.76 6.34
CA ASP A 384 26.69 -4.91 6.75
C ASP A 384 25.78 -5.68 7.73
N GLU A 385 26.01 -5.49 9.04
CA GLU A 385 25.24 -6.18 10.07
C GLU A 385 23.78 -5.71 10.14
N GLY A 386 23.51 -4.45 9.79
CA GLY A 386 22.15 -3.88 9.82
C GLY A 386 21.22 -4.53 8.81
N SER A 387 21.67 -4.61 7.54
CA SER A 387 20.95 -5.31 6.48
C SER A 387 20.85 -6.82 6.75
N ALA A 388 21.88 -7.42 7.33
CA ALA A 388 21.84 -8.84 7.71
C ALA A 388 20.76 -9.10 8.78
N ALA A 389 20.64 -8.25 9.79
CA ALA A 389 19.60 -8.35 10.81
C ALA A 389 18.19 -8.22 10.20
N ALA A 390 17.99 -7.24 9.29
CA ALA A 390 16.71 -7.08 8.58
C ALA A 390 16.34 -8.32 7.75
N ALA A 391 17.30 -8.92 7.04
CA ALA A 391 17.10 -10.16 6.29
C ALA A 391 16.75 -11.35 7.17
N LEU A 392 17.39 -11.47 8.33
CA LEU A 392 17.11 -12.52 9.30
C LEU A 392 15.71 -12.38 9.92
N VAL A 393 15.24 -11.16 10.20
CA VAL A 393 13.86 -10.90 10.65
C VAL A 393 12.85 -11.38 9.61
N GLN A 394 13.01 -10.99 8.35
CA GLN A 394 12.08 -11.36 7.29
C GLN A 394 12.09 -12.86 7.01
N ARG A 395 13.27 -13.48 7.02
CA ARG A 395 13.41 -14.93 6.94
C ARG A 395 12.72 -15.64 8.10
N ALA A 396 12.82 -15.12 9.33
CA ALA A 396 12.16 -15.69 10.49
C ALA A 396 10.64 -15.67 10.35
N MET A 397 10.06 -14.58 9.83
CA MET A 397 8.63 -14.47 9.55
C MET A 397 8.18 -15.47 8.48
N ASN A 398 8.94 -15.61 7.39
CA ASN A 398 8.65 -16.60 6.34
C ASN A 398 8.71 -18.05 6.85
N GLU A 399 9.71 -18.38 7.67
CA GLU A 399 9.78 -19.71 8.30
C GLU A 399 8.66 -19.93 9.32
N LEU A 400 8.19 -18.86 9.99
CA LEU A 400 7.02 -18.93 10.87
C LEU A 400 5.74 -19.22 10.06
N ASP A 401 5.54 -18.57 8.91
CA ASP A 401 4.40 -18.84 8.00
C ASP A 401 4.39 -20.31 7.53
N ARG A 402 5.57 -20.91 7.37
CA ARG A 402 5.78 -22.34 7.05
C ARG A 402 5.71 -23.27 8.27
N LYS A 403 5.51 -22.74 9.47
CA LYS A 403 5.53 -23.46 10.77
C LYS A 403 6.88 -24.14 11.08
N HIS A 404 7.97 -23.64 10.51
CA HIS A 404 9.34 -24.10 10.78
C HIS A 404 9.94 -23.35 11.97
N TYR A 405 9.48 -23.68 13.19
CA TYR A 405 9.78 -22.91 14.39
C TYR A 405 11.26 -22.87 14.79
N LYS A 406 12.03 -23.93 14.50
CA LYS A 406 13.46 -23.99 14.85
C LYS A 406 14.30 -22.99 14.01
N PRO A 407 14.26 -23.05 12.66
CA PRO A 407 14.89 -22.03 11.81
C PRO A 407 14.40 -20.61 12.09
N ALA A 408 13.09 -20.44 12.34
CA ALA A 408 12.52 -19.14 12.68
C ALA A 408 13.12 -18.56 13.97
N LEU A 409 13.17 -19.35 15.04
CA LEU A 409 13.74 -18.91 16.32
C LEU A 409 15.24 -18.60 16.20
N GLN A 410 15.99 -19.41 15.45
CA GLN A 410 17.41 -19.17 15.20
C GLN A 410 17.62 -17.82 14.51
N SER A 411 16.90 -17.58 13.40
CA SER A 411 17.03 -16.34 12.62
C SER A 411 16.62 -15.11 13.43
N ALA A 412 15.50 -15.17 14.14
CA ALA A 412 15.02 -14.06 14.97
C ALA A 412 15.93 -13.78 16.19
N SER A 413 16.52 -14.82 16.80
CA SER A 413 17.45 -14.65 17.92
C SER A 413 18.77 -14.03 17.46
N GLU A 414 19.30 -14.48 16.32
CA GLU A 414 20.49 -13.90 15.72
C GLU A 414 20.27 -12.42 15.34
N ALA A 415 19.14 -12.10 14.68
CA ALA A 415 18.78 -10.73 14.36
C ALA A 415 18.70 -9.84 15.61
N THR A 416 18.11 -10.36 16.69
CA THR A 416 18.00 -9.63 17.96
C THR A 416 19.37 -9.37 18.59
N GLN A 417 20.27 -10.35 18.57
CA GLN A 417 21.64 -10.16 19.08
C GLN A 417 22.40 -9.10 18.29
N ILE A 418 22.28 -9.10 16.96
CA ILE A 418 22.90 -8.08 16.10
C ILE A 418 22.32 -6.69 16.43
N ALA A 419 20.99 -6.58 16.52
CA ALA A 419 20.31 -5.32 16.83
C ALA A 419 20.65 -4.79 18.23
N GLU A 420 20.77 -5.66 19.23
CA GLU A 420 21.14 -5.28 20.60
C GLU A 420 22.61 -4.85 20.71
N ARG A 421 23.54 -5.55 20.03
CA ARG A 421 24.96 -5.18 19.99
C ARG A 421 25.18 -3.82 19.34
N SER A 422 24.45 -3.53 18.26
CA SER A 422 24.49 -2.23 17.59
C SER A 422 23.75 -1.13 18.35
N GLY A 423 22.84 -1.48 19.28
CA GLY A 423 22.01 -0.51 19.99
C GLY A 423 20.86 0.06 19.15
N ASN A 424 20.59 -0.52 17.98
CA ASN A 424 19.58 -0.08 17.01
C ASN A 424 18.17 -0.37 17.53
N ARG A 425 17.57 0.62 18.21
CA ARG A 425 16.30 0.45 18.93
C ARG A 425 15.13 0.04 18.02
N PRO A 426 14.94 0.61 16.81
CA PRO A 426 13.94 0.13 15.87
C PRO A 426 14.10 -1.35 15.52
N ALA A 427 15.33 -1.78 15.19
CA ALA A 427 15.62 -3.17 14.85
C ALA A 427 15.38 -4.12 16.04
N VAL A 428 15.74 -3.72 17.26
CA VAL A 428 15.45 -4.49 18.49
C VAL A 428 13.95 -4.65 18.70
N SER A 429 13.17 -3.57 18.53
CA SER A 429 11.72 -3.62 18.69
C SER A 429 11.08 -4.61 17.71
N MET A 430 11.45 -4.53 16.44
CA MET A 430 10.93 -5.41 15.39
C MET A 430 11.35 -6.87 15.60
N SER A 431 12.62 -7.14 15.95
CA SER A 431 13.09 -8.50 16.17
C SER A 431 12.45 -9.14 17.41
N ARG A 432 12.23 -8.35 18.48
CA ARG A 432 11.50 -8.77 19.68
C ARG A 432 10.03 -9.07 19.37
N TYR A 433 9.36 -8.26 18.56
CA TYR A 433 8.01 -8.56 18.07
C TYR A 433 7.96 -9.92 17.37
N VAL A 434 8.87 -10.18 16.42
CA VAL A 434 8.91 -11.46 15.69
C VAL A 434 9.23 -12.64 16.62
N LEU A 435 10.12 -12.48 17.60
CA LEU A 435 10.31 -13.49 18.65
C LEU A 435 9.02 -13.76 19.44
N GLY A 436 8.25 -12.71 19.75
CA GLY A 436 6.92 -12.83 20.36
C GLY A 436 5.96 -13.70 19.54
N GLU A 437 5.88 -13.45 18.23
CA GLU A 437 5.02 -14.21 17.29
C GLU A 437 5.42 -15.69 17.20
N ILE A 438 6.73 -15.98 17.16
CA ILE A 438 7.25 -17.35 17.13
C ILE A 438 6.92 -18.08 18.43
N ARG A 439 7.13 -17.44 19.58
CA ARG A 439 6.85 -18.02 20.89
C ARG A 439 5.36 -18.25 21.12
N ARG A 440 4.52 -17.30 20.72
CA ARG A 440 3.06 -17.42 20.75
C ARG A 440 2.61 -18.63 19.91
N SER A 441 3.14 -18.79 18.70
CA SER A 441 2.84 -19.92 17.82
C SER A 441 3.30 -21.28 18.36
N ARG A 442 4.28 -21.29 19.26
CA ARG A 442 4.74 -22.46 20.03
C ARG A 442 4.00 -22.69 21.35
N ALA A 443 2.98 -21.88 21.65
CA ALA A 443 2.27 -21.85 22.93
C ALA A 443 3.13 -21.50 24.16
N GLU A 444 4.25 -20.79 23.96
CA GLU A 444 5.12 -20.28 25.03
C GLU A 444 4.62 -18.90 25.51
N LEU A 445 3.38 -18.87 26.01
CA LEU A 445 2.59 -17.65 26.12
C LEU A 445 3.19 -16.57 27.03
N GLN A 446 3.74 -16.95 28.20
CA GLN A 446 4.36 -15.96 29.09
C GLN A 446 5.60 -15.34 28.45
N GLN A 447 6.46 -16.17 27.84
CA GLN A 447 7.67 -15.68 27.17
C GLN A 447 7.31 -14.80 25.95
N ALA A 448 6.21 -15.11 25.26
CA ALA A 448 5.68 -14.27 24.19
C ALA A 448 5.24 -12.89 24.72
N LEU A 449 4.49 -12.82 25.83
CA LEU A 449 4.13 -11.55 26.47
C LEU A 449 5.35 -10.73 26.90
N ASP A 450 6.39 -11.38 27.42
CA ASP A 450 7.63 -10.70 27.80
C ASP A 450 8.29 -10.06 26.56
N GLN A 451 8.31 -10.77 25.42
CA GLN A 451 8.83 -10.21 24.16
C GLN A 451 7.97 -9.04 23.65
N TYR A 452 6.65 -9.17 23.64
CA TYR A 452 5.77 -8.08 23.20
C TYR A 452 5.86 -6.86 24.11
N SER A 453 6.03 -7.06 25.42
CA SER A 453 6.18 -5.95 26.38
C SER A 453 7.50 -5.20 26.16
N ALA A 454 8.59 -5.93 25.90
CA ALA A 454 9.88 -5.34 25.52
C ALA A 454 9.80 -4.56 24.20
N ALA A 455 9.12 -5.13 23.18
CA ALA A 455 8.89 -4.45 21.92
C ALA A 455 8.01 -3.20 22.08
N ALA A 456 6.92 -3.28 22.84
CA ALA A 456 6.00 -2.16 23.08
C ALA A 456 6.67 -0.97 23.77
N ALA A 457 7.58 -1.23 24.72
CA ALA A 457 8.32 -0.17 25.41
C ALA A 457 9.15 0.67 24.42
N LEU A 458 9.85 0.01 23.48
CA LEU A 458 10.62 0.67 22.44
C LEU A 458 9.72 1.32 21.38
N GLN A 459 8.68 0.62 20.93
CA GLN A 459 7.74 1.13 19.94
C GLN A 459 7.07 2.44 20.39
N LYS A 460 6.71 2.56 21.67
CA LYS A 460 6.09 3.79 22.22
C LYS A 460 7.04 4.98 22.18
N GLU A 461 8.33 4.75 22.43
CA GLU A 461 9.34 5.81 22.33
C GLU A 461 9.65 6.20 20.88
N LEU A 462 9.58 5.23 19.96
CA LEU A 462 9.78 5.44 18.52
C LEU A 462 8.54 6.00 17.80
N ARG A 463 7.36 5.94 18.43
CA ARG A 463 6.07 6.38 17.88
C ARG A 463 5.73 5.73 16.53
N ASP A 464 6.02 4.44 16.39
CA ASP A 464 5.74 3.66 15.17
C ASP A 464 4.32 3.05 15.24
N PRO A 465 3.32 3.60 14.52
CA PRO A 465 1.96 3.07 14.56
C PRO A 465 1.85 1.68 13.90
N GLU A 466 2.66 1.41 12.87
CA GLU A 466 2.61 0.15 12.12
C GLU A 466 3.09 -1.03 12.95
N LEU A 467 4.18 -0.87 13.70
CA LEU A 467 4.60 -1.87 14.65
C LEU A 467 3.67 -1.92 15.88
N GLY A 468 3.10 -0.77 16.26
CA GLY A 468 2.21 -0.62 17.42
C GLY A 468 0.99 -1.53 17.37
N TRP A 469 0.19 -1.46 16.30
CA TRP A 469 -1.00 -2.30 16.20
C TRP A 469 -0.67 -3.80 16.12
N ARG A 470 0.44 -4.16 15.46
CA ARG A 470 0.91 -5.55 15.34
C ARG A 470 1.27 -6.15 16.69
N ILE A 471 2.04 -5.40 17.50
CA ILE A 471 2.39 -5.80 18.86
C ILE A 471 1.11 -5.99 19.68
N GLN A 472 0.18 -5.03 19.64
CA GLN A 472 -1.04 -5.10 20.42
C GLN A 472 -1.96 -6.25 20.00
N TYR A 473 -2.02 -6.55 18.70
CA TYR A 473 -2.73 -7.72 18.21
C TYR A 473 -2.13 -9.03 18.73
N GLY A 474 -0.80 -9.20 18.62
CA GLY A 474 -0.08 -10.36 19.15
C GLY A 474 -0.22 -10.51 20.68
N ARG A 475 -0.20 -9.39 21.42
CA ARG A 475 -0.51 -9.36 22.86
C ARG A 475 -1.93 -9.83 23.14
N GLY A 476 -2.93 -9.28 22.44
CA GLY A 476 -4.34 -9.66 22.59
C GLY A 476 -4.55 -11.16 22.41
N GLN A 477 -4.00 -11.74 21.33
CA GLN A 477 -4.05 -13.18 21.08
C GLN A 477 -3.40 -14.02 22.18
N THR A 478 -2.28 -13.52 22.74
CA THR A 478 -1.54 -14.22 23.79
C THR A 478 -2.26 -14.15 25.14
N LEU A 479 -2.82 -12.98 25.48
CA LEU A 479 -3.63 -12.77 26.69
C LEU A 479 -4.91 -13.60 26.65
N GLU A 480 -5.56 -13.68 25.48
CA GLU A 480 -6.72 -14.53 25.25
C GLU A 480 -6.37 -16.00 25.49
N ALA A 481 -5.25 -16.48 24.94
CA ALA A 481 -4.78 -17.85 25.13
C ALA A 481 -4.43 -18.16 26.61
N LEU A 482 -4.05 -17.13 27.39
CA LEU A 482 -3.83 -17.23 28.84
C LEU A 482 -5.12 -17.11 29.67
N GLY A 483 -6.28 -16.89 29.04
CA GLY A 483 -7.57 -16.69 29.72
C GLY A 483 -7.76 -15.30 30.33
N LYS A 484 -6.84 -14.34 30.09
CA LYS A 484 -6.91 -12.96 30.59
C LYS A 484 -7.78 -12.11 29.66
N SER A 485 -9.08 -12.38 29.68
CA SER A 485 -10.02 -11.91 28.68
C SER A 485 -10.21 -10.38 28.66
N ASP A 486 -10.23 -9.71 29.81
CA ASP A 486 -10.38 -8.25 29.87
C ASP A 486 -9.13 -7.53 29.33
N ASP A 487 -7.93 -8.02 29.69
CA ASP A 487 -6.67 -7.51 29.17
C ASP A 487 -6.56 -7.73 27.64
N ALA A 488 -7.02 -8.89 27.15
CA ALA A 488 -7.06 -9.20 25.73
C ALA A 488 -7.99 -8.25 24.95
N ILE A 489 -9.18 -7.97 25.49
CA ILE A 489 -10.09 -6.96 24.92
C ILE A 489 -9.40 -5.59 24.89
N GLY A 490 -8.71 -5.20 25.96
CA GLY A 490 -7.95 -3.96 26.03
C GLY A 490 -6.91 -3.85 24.91
N ALA A 491 -6.11 -4.90 24.73
CA ALA A 491 -5.07 -4.95 23.69
C ALA A 491 -5.66 -4.91 22.27
N TYR A 492 -6.74 -5.66 22.00
CA TYR A 492 -7.41 -5.59 20.69
C TYR A 492 -8.02 -4.21 20.41
N LYS A 493 -8.62 -3.56 21.42
CA LYS A 493 -9.14 -2.19 21.29
C LYS A 493 -8.03 -1.18 21.03
N GLU A 494 -6.89 -1.33 21.69
CA GLU A 494 -5.71 -0.48 21.46
C GLU A 494 -5.18 -0.65 20.03
N ALA A 495 -5.05 -1.89 19.54
CA ALA A 495 -4.67 -2.18 18.16
C ALA A 495 -5.65 -1.54 17.15
N ILE A 496 -6.95 -1.71 17.38
CA ILE A 496 -8.03 -1.09 16.60
C ILE A 496 -7.89 0.43 16.59
N GLN A 497 -7.65 1.06 17.74
CA GLN A 497 -7.52 2.51 17.83
C GLN A 497 -6.34 3.02 16.98
N ILE A 498 -5.17 2.37 17.07
CA ILE A 498 -3.98 2.73 16.27
C ILE A 498 -4.28 2.62 14.76
N ILE A 499 -4.97 1.55 14.35
CA ILE A 499 -5.38 1.33 12.95
C ILE A 499 -6.32 2.44 12.49
N GLU A 500 -7.32 2.80 13.30
CA GLU A 500 -8.30 3.83 12.94
C GLU A 500 -7.71 5.23 12.93
N ASP A 501 -6.85 5.56 13.91
CA ASP A 501 -6.16 6.85 13.97
C ASP A 501 -5.32 7.04 12.70
N THR A 502 -4.54 6.02 12.32
CA THR A 502 -3.72 6.05 11.10
C THR A 502 -4.60 6.15 9.85
N ARG A 503 -5.62 5.29 9.74
CA ARG A 503 -6.55 5.27 8.60
C ARG A 503 -7.30 6.58 8.42
N SER A 504 -7.63 7.27 9.51
CA SER A 504 -8.33 8.57 9.46
C SER A 504 -7.52 9.69 8.82
N GLN A 505 -6.19 9.56 8.81
CA GLN A 505 -5.27 10.53 8.21
C GLN A 505 -5.03 10.29 6.72
N ILE A 506 -5.40 9.12 6.20
CA ILE A 506 -5.31 8.79 4.78
C ILE A 506 -6.42 9.55 4.06
N SER A 507 -6.06 10.42 3.12
CA SER A 507 -7.03 11.25 2.39
C SER A 507 -7.58 10.53 1.15
N GLU A 508 -6.80 9.67 0.49
CA GLU A 508 -7.28 8.87 -0.64
C GLU A 508 -8.07 7.62 -0.20
N GLU A 509 -9.31 7.53 -0.69
CA GLU A 509 -10.24 6.41 -0.44
C GLU A 509 -9.66 5.04 -0.78
N ARG A 510 -9.06 4.91 -1.98
CA ARG A 510 -8.48 3.64 -2.45
C ARG A 510 -7.41 3.13 -1.49
N TYR A 511 -6.61 4.04 -0.94
CA TYR A 511 -5.53 3.70 0.00
C TYR A 511 -6.07 3.42 1.40
N ARG A 512 -7.16 4.07 1.84
CA ARG A 512 -7.88 3.64 3.05
C ARG A 512 -8.41 2.21 2.95
N ALA A 513 -8.90 1.84 1.77
CA ALA A 513 -9.42 0.51 1.50
C ALA A 513 -8.29 -0.53 1.47
N GLY A 514 -7.21 -0.29 0.75
CA GLY A 514 -6.07 -1.22 0.73
C GLY A 514 -5.37 -1.33 2.09
N TYR A 515 -5.32 -0.23 2.87
CA TYR A 515 -4.77 -0.25 4.23
C TYR A 515 -5.52 -1.19 5.19
N ILE A 516 -6.83 -1.44 5.03
CA ILE A 516 -7.57 -2.29 5.99
C ILE A 516 -7.43 -3.79 5.70
N GLU A 517 -6.91 -4.19 4.53
CA GLU A 517 -7.02 -5.55 3.99
C GLU A 517 -6.36 -6.63 4.87
N ASP A 518 -5.19 -6.37 5.47
CA ASP A 518 -4.53 -7.30 6.40
C ASP A 518 -4.85 -7.02 7.88
N ARG A 519 -5.44 -5.85 8.16
CA ARG A 519 -5.71 -5.33 9.53
C ARG A 519 -7.09 -5.72 10.07
N TYR A 520 -8.04 -6.14 9.21
CA TYR A 520 -9.39 -6.50 9.67
C TYR A 520 -9.43 -7.69 10.66
N GLN A 521 -8.40 -8.54 10.63
CA GLN A 521 -8.26 -9.70 11.53
C GLN A 521 -8.26 -9.32 13.02
N VAL A 522 -7.87 -8.09 13.35
CA VAL A 522 -7.95 -7.56 14.72
C VAL A 522 -9.40 -7.43 15.19
N TYR A 523 -10.30 -6.96 14.30
CA TYR A 523 -11.73 -6.85 14.59
C TYR A 523 -12.37 -8.22 14.74
N VAL A 524 -12.06 -9.15 13.83
CA VAL A 524 -12.57 -10.52 13.89
C VAL A 524 -12.21 -11.18 15.22
N ALA A 525 -10.95 -11.07 15.66
CA ALA A 525 -10.51 -11.64 16.94
C ALA A 525 -11.27 -11.03 18.13
N LEU A 526 -11.50 -9.71 18.12
CA LEU A 526 -12.27 -9.05 19.17
C LEU A 526 -13.74 -9.50 19.17
N VAL A 527 -14.38 -9.58 18.00
CA VAL A 527 -15.77 -10.06 17.86
C VAL A 527 -15.90 -11.49 18.40
N GLU A 528 -15.00 -12.39 18.00
CA GLU A 528 -14.99 -13.79 18.45
C GLU A 528 -14.84 -13.89 19.98
N LEU A 529 -13.91 -13.11 20.57
CA LEU A 529 -13.71 -13.07 22.01
C LEU A 529 -14.94 -12.52 22.75
N LEU A 530 -15.56 -11.44 22.26
CA LEU A 530 -16.75 -10.86 22.87
C LEU A 530 -17.93 -11.84 22.85
N LEU A 531 -18.11 -12.59 21.75
CA LEU A 531 -19.12 -13.64 21.68
C LEU A 531 -18.87 -14.79 22.67
N LYS A 532 -17.60 -15.22 22.79
CA LYS A 532 -17.20 -16.24 23.78
C LYS A 532 -17.52 -15.81 25.22
N LEU A 533 -17.49 -14.51 25.50
CA LEU A 533 -17.79 -13.92 26.80
C LEU A 533 -19.28 -13.57 26.99
N GLY A 534 -20.14 -13.86 26.01
CA GLY A 534 -21.58 -13.55 26.08
C GLY A 534 -21.88 -12.05 25.99
N LYS A 535 -21.08 -11.28 25.24
CA LYS A 535 -21.28 -9.84 25.00
C LYS A 535 -21.67 -9.54 23.54
N PRO A 536 -22.86 -9.98 23.08
CA PRO A 536 -23.25 -9.89 21.68
C PRO A 536 -23.49 -8.45 21.19
N ASP A 537 -23.92 -7.53 22.06
CA ASP A 537 -24.07 -6.11 21.72
C ASP A 537 -22.74 -5.45 21.38
N ASP A 538 -21.71 -5.69 22.19
CA ASP A 538 -20.34 -5.21 21.91
C ASP A 538 -19.79 -5.87 20.64
N ALA A 539 -20.01 -7.17 20.46
CA ALA A 539 -19.55 -7.89 19.28
C ALA A 539 -20.18 -7.31 18.00
N PHE A 540 -21.48 -7.01 18.03
CA PHE A 540 -22.18 -6.33 16.93
C PHE A 540 -21.62 -4.93 16.66
N LEU A 541 -21.33 -4.15 17.70
CA LEU A 541 -20.72 -2.84 17.53
C LEU A 541 -19.37 -2.92 16.79
N TYR A 542 -18.52 -3.89 17.13
CA TYR A 542 -17.21 -4.05 16.48
C TYR A 542 -17.30 -4.70 15.09
N SER A 543 -18.31 -5.52 14.82
CA SER A 543 -18.58 -6.03 13.47
C SER A 543 -19.10 -4.94 12.54
N GLU A 544 -19.97 -4.05 13.02
CA GLU A 544 -20.43 -2.91 12.24
C GLU A 544 -19.35 -1.84 12.07
N LYS A 545 -18.49 -1.63 13.08
CA LYS A 545 -17.25 -0.87 12.89
C LYS A 545 -16.43 -1.46 11.75
N LEU A 546 -16.23 -2.77 11.71
CA LEU A 546 -15.51 -3.44 10.61
C LEU A 546 -16.15 -3.16 9.24
N ARG A 547 -17.49 -3.19 9.13
CA ARG A 547 -18.22 -3.08 7.86
C ARG A 547 -18.46 -1.67 7.36
N ALA A 548 -18.72 -0.71 8.26
CA ALA A 548 -18.92 0.69 7.91
C ALA A 548 -17.72 1.23 7.09
N ARG A 549 -16.53 0.65 7.31
CA ARG A 549 -15.25 0.97 6.67
C ARG A 549 -15.09 0.46 5.23
N VAL A 550 -15.89 -0.50 4.79
CA VAL A 550 -15.93 -0.99 3.40
C VAL A 550 -17.00 -0.23 2.59
N TYR A 551 -17.94 0.42 3.27
CA TYR A 551 -19.23 0.79 2.69
C TYR A 551 -19.28 2.16 1.99
N PHE A 552 -18.52 3.16 2.45
CA PHE A 552 -18.52 4.52 1.85
C PHE A 552 -17.14 5.07 1.49
N ASP A 553 -16.05 4.41 1.87
CA ASP A 553 -14.65 4.80 1.57
C ASP A 553 -14.14 4.22 0.22
N GLN A 554 -15.01 3.68 -0.62
CA GLN A 554 -14.65 3.26 -1.99
C GLN A 554 -15.39 4.05 -3.09
N LEU A 555 -16.35 4.90 -2.70
CA LEU A 555 -17.39 5.45 -3.58
C LEU A 555 -17.75 6.90 -3.21
N GLY A 556 -16.80 7.67 -2.69
CA GLY A 556 -17.03 9.02 -2.21
C GLY A 556 -17.73 9.88 -3.27
N PRO A 557 -18.73 10.70 -2.88
CA PRO A 557 -19.36 11.62 -3.81
C PRO A 557 -18.41 12.80 -4.06
N GLY A 558 -17.97 13.01 -5.30
CA GLY A 558 -17.25 14.23 -5.63
C GLY A 558 -16.16 14.12 -6.68
N ALA A 559 -16.51 13.81 -7.93
CA ALA A 559 -15.72 14.27 -9.08
C ALA A 559 -16.62 15.08 -10.02
N SER A 560 -16.95 16.30 -9.60
CA SER A 560 -17.44 17.28 -10.56
C SER A 560 -16.29 17.64 -11.49
N VAL A 561 -16.35 17.12 -12.72
CA VAL A 561 -15.69 17.62 -13.95
C VAL A 561 -14.21 17.96 -13.80
N VAL A 562 -13.35 17.11 -14.36
CA VAL A 562 -11.97 17.44 -14.69
C VAL A 562 -11.92 18.76 -15.46
N ASN A 563 -11.59 19.89 -14.83
CA ASN A 563 -11.49 21.19 -15.52
C ASN A 563 -10.18 21.34 -16.31
N ASP A 564 -9.26 20.37 -16.21
CA ASP A 564 -8.06 20.30 -17.03
C ASP A 564 -8.36 19.63 -18.38
N ALA A 565 -8.30 20.42 -19.45
CA ALA A 565 -8.49 19.95 -20.83
C ALA A 565 -7.45 18.87 -21.23
N GLY A 566 -6.24 18.91 -20.65
CA GLY A 566 -5.17 17.94 -20.89
C GLY A 566 -5.48 16.57 -20.28
N ALA A 567 -5.86 16.54 -19.00
CA ALA A 567 -6.34 15.33 -18.35
C ALA A 567 -7.60 14.77 -19.04
N GLN A 568 -8.57 15.61 -19.40
CA GLN A 568 -9.74 15.15 -20.16
C GLN A 568 -9.38 14.50 -21.50
N GLN A 569 -8.39 15.05 -22.21
CA GLN A 569 -7.92 14.47 -23.46
C GLN A 569 -7.27 13.11 -23.25
N ARG A 570 -6.40 12.97 -22.24
CA ARG A 570 -5.76 11.69 -21.90
C ARG A 570 -6.78 10.65 -21.42
N ILE A 571 -7.80 11.04 -20.67
CA ILE A 571 -8.94 10.17 -20.29
C ILE A 571 -9.60 9.64 -21.58
N ARG A 572 -9.89 10.52 -22.55
CA ARG A 572 -10.49 10.11 -23.83
C ARG A 572 -9.58 9.17 -24.64
N GLU A 573 -8.28 9.46 -24.69
CA GLU A 573 -7.28 8.66 -25.42
C GLU A 573 -7.12 7.26 -24.80
N LEU A 574 -6.88 7.18 -23.49
CA LEU A 574 -6.77 5.91 -22.75
C LEU A 574 -8.07 5.11 -22.81
N GLY A 575 -9.22 5.76 -22.64
CA GLY A 575 -10.52 5.12 -22.84
C GLY A 575 -10.66 4.55 -24.25
N GLY A 576 -10.18 5.25 -25.28
CA GLY A 576 -10.12 4.75 -26.66
C GLY A 576 -9.22 3.52 -26.84
N GLN A 577 -8.05 3.53 -26.22
CA GLN A 577 -7.11 2.41 -26.24
C GLN A 577 -7.71 1.16 -25.56
N ILE A 578 -8.28 1.32 -24.37
CA ILE A 578 -8.97 0.25 -23.62
C ILE A 578 -10.06 -0.38 -24.49
N ARG A 579 -10.89 0.44 -25.17
CA ARG A 579 -11.92 -0.05 -26.10
C ARG A 579 -11.35 -0.87 -27.25
N SER A 580 -10.29 -0.37 -27.91
CA SER A 580 -9.67 -1.07 -29.03
C SER A 580 -9.10 -2.42 -28.60
N LEU A 581 -8.44 -2.48 -27.44
CA LEU A 581 -7.84 -3.69 -26.90
C LEU A 581 -8.90 -4.72 -26.51
N ARG A 582 -9.97 -4.31 -25.81
CA ARG A 582 -11.11 -5.20 -25.49
C ARG A 582 -11.78 -5.75 -26.75
N HIS A 583 -12.01 -4.92 -27.77
CA HIS A 583 -12.59 -5.37 -29.04
C HIS A 583 -11.70 -6.38 -29.75
N ALA A 584 -10.37 -6.17 -29.75
CA ALA A 584 -9.42 -7.11 -30.34
C ALA A 584 -9.44 -8.48 -29.62
N ILE A 585 -9.48 -8.46 -28.28
CA ILE A 585 -9.60 -9.67 -27.45
C ILE A 585 -10.91 -10.40 -27.77
N GLN A 586 -12.04 -9.70 -27.76
CA GLN A 586 -13.35 -10.31 -28.00
C GLN A 586 -13.47 -10.89 -29.42
N LYS A 587 -12.87 -10.24 -30.42
CA LYS A 587 -12.78 -10.76 -31.78
C LYS A 587 -12.00 -12.08 -31.84
N GLU A 588 -10.87 -12.19 -31.15
CA GLU A 588 -10.11 -13.45 -31.07
C GLU A 588 -10.90 -14.55 -30.31
N TYR A 589 -11.67 -14.19 -29.29
CA TYR A 589 -12.54 -15.15 -28.59
C TYR A 589 -13.75 -15.60 -29.42
N SER A 590 -14.21 -14.79 -30.38
CA SER A 590 -15.30 -15.14 -31.30
C SER A 590 -14.90 -16.18 -32.37
N LEU A 591 -13.59 -16.39 -32.57
CA LEU A 591 -13.07 -17.40 -33.48
C LEU A 591 -13.12 -18.80 -32.82
N PRO A 592 -13.28 -19.88 -33.61
CA PRO A 592 -13.10 -21.25 -33.13
C PRO A 592 -11.73 -21.42 -32.45
N GLU A 593 -11.64 -22.23 -31.39
CA GLU A 593 -10.43 -22.37 -30.56
C GLU A 593 -9.16 -22.71 -31.36
N LYS A 594 -9.30 -23.47 -32.46
CA LYS A 594 -8.20 -23.83 -33.37
C LYS A 594 -7.67 -22.67 -34.22
N GLU A 595 -8.45 -21.61 -34.36
CA GLU A 595 -8.13 -20.41 -35.15
C GLU A 595 -7.72 -19.21 -34.27
N ARG A 596 -7.91 -19.34 -32.95
CA ARG A 596 -7.56 -18.30 -31.97
C ARG A 596 -6.05 -18.16 -31.85
N ARG A 597 -5.55 -16.91 -31.96
CA ARG A 597 -4.13 -16.61 -31.76
C ARG A 597 -3.82 -16.37 -30.28
N GLY A 598 -3.46 -17.43 -29.56
CA GLY A 598 -3.20 -17.37 -28.11
C GLY A 598 -2.20 -16.28 -27.68
N GLN A 599 -1.08 -16.12 -28.40
CA GLN A 599 -0.09 -15.07 -28.12
C GLN A 599 -0.62 -13.65 -28.33
N ALA A 600 -1.55 -13.45 -29.26
CA ALA A 600 -2.17 -12.14 -29.49
C ALA A 600 -3.16 -11.79 -28.37
N VAL A 601 -3.91 -12.78 -27.89
CA VAL A 601 -4.82 -12.61 -26.74
C VAL A 601 -4.03 -12.23 -25.49
N GLU A 602 -2.90 -12.91 -25.24
CA GLU A 602 -2.01 -12.61 -24.11
C GLU A 602 -1.44 -11.18 -24.19
N LEU A 603 -0.89 -10.79 -25.34
CA LEU A 603 -0.38 -9.43 -25.58
C LEU A 603 -1.45 -8.35 -25.37
N TYR A 604 -2.63 -8.51 -25.97
CA TYR A 604 -3.71 -7.53 -25.82
C TYR A 604 -4.23 -7.47 -24.39
N SER A 605 -4.20 -8.58 -23.64
CA SER A 605 -4.64 -8.61 -22.25
C SER A 605 -3.66 -7.84 -21.36
N THR A 606 -2.35 -8.01 -21.55
CA THR A 606 -1.32 -7.25 -20.82
C THR A 606 -1.38 -5.75 -21.13
N GLU A 607 -1.56 -5.37 -22.40
CA GLU A 607 -1.70 -3.96 -22.77
C GLU A 607 -3.01 -3.36 -22.27
N LEU A 608 -4.08 -4.16 -22.19
CA LEU A 608 -5.36 -3.74 -21.64
C LEU A 608 -5.23 -3.44 -20.15
N GLU A 609 -4.61 -4.35 -19.39
CA GLU A 609 -4.35 -4.16 -17.95
C GLU A 609 -3.53 -2.89 -17.70
N ARG A 610 -2.48 -2.66 -18.51
CA ARG A 610 -1.68 -1.44 -18.43
C ARG A 610 -2.52 -0.19 -18.69
N ALA A 611 -3.31 -0.18 -19.75
CA ALA A 611 -4.14 0.97 -20.12
C ALA A 611 -5.24 1.25 -19.08
N GLU A 612 -5.90 0.22 -18.56
CA GLU A 612 -6.91 0.32 -17.49
C GLU A 612 -6.32 0.92 -16.22
N LYS A 613 -5.10 0.51 -15.84
CA LYS A 613 -4.39 1.08 -14.70
C LYS A 613 -4.08 2.58 -14.88
N HIS A 614 -3.55 2.98 -16.04
CA HIS A 614 -3.25 4.40 -16.31
C HIS A 614 -4.53 5.25 -16.36
N TYR A 615 -5.61 4.70 -16.89
CA TYR A 615 -6.91 5.37 -16.91
C TYR A 615 -7.44 5.58 -15.49
N GLN A 616 -7.32 4.57 -14.63
CA GLN A 616 -7.68 4.68 -13.22
C GLN A 616 -6.83 5.72 -12.48
N GLU A 617 -5.50 5.69 -12.64
CA GLU A 617 -4.59 6.68 -12.05
C GLU A 617 -4.96 8.11 -12.45
N LEU A 618 -5.35 8.31 -13.71
CA LEU A 618 -5.77 9.61 -14.22
C LEU A 618 -7.11 10.07 -13.65
N LEU A 619 -8.11 9.17 -13.55
CA LEU A 619 -9.37 9.46 -12.86
C LEU A 619 -9.13 9.84 -11.40
N ASP A 620 -8.25 9.11 -10.72
CA ASP A 620 -7.90 9.36 -9.32
C ASP A 620 -7.17 10.71 -9.15
N SER A 621 -6.21 11.04 -10.00
CA SER A 621 -5.52 12.34 -9.98
C SER A 621 -6.46 13.54 -10.17
N SER A 622 -7.57 13.35 -10.90
CA SER A 622 -8.53 14.40 -11.22
C SER A 622 -9.52 14.69 -10.08
N ARG A 623 -9.79 13.68 -9.24
CA ARG A 623 -10.59 13.79 -8.01
C ARG A 623 -9.94 14.72 -6.96
N ASN A 624 -8.62 14.82 -6.97
CA ASN A 624 -7.82 15.60 -6.01
C ASN A 624 -7.94 17.14 -6.15
N SER A 625 -8.71 17.66 -7.11
CA SER A 625 -8.87 19.10 -7.36
C SER A 625 -10.16 19.72 -6.80
N ALA A 626 -11.09 18.90 -6.28
CA ALA A 626 -12.31 19.39 -5.65
C ALA A 626 -12.22 19.24 -4.12
N PRO A 627 -12.55 20.27 -3.32
CA PRO A 627 -12.65 20.12 -1.87
C PRO A 627 -13.72 19.06 -1.56
N THR A 628 -13.31 17.99 -0.88
CA THR A 628 -14.17 16.89 -0.42
C THR A 628 -15.24 17.43 0.54
N SER A 629 -16.38 17.82 -0.02
CA SER A 629 -17.54 18.25 0.76
C SER A 629 -18.27 17.01 1.31
N ARG A 630 -18.17 16.86 2.64
CA ARG A 630 -18.94 16.00 3.54
C ARG A 630 -18.50 14.53 3.58
N ALA A 631 -17.53 14.26 4.46
CA ALA A 631 -17.61 13.08 5.31
C ALA A 631 -18.96 13.13 6.03
N HIS A 632 -19.95 12.35 5.59
CA HIS A 632 -21.08 12.06 6.44
C HIS A 632 -20.52 11.26 7.62
N PRO A 633 -20.68 11.72 8.88
CA PRO A 633 -20.31 10.91 10.03
C PRO A 633 -21.08 9.60 9.91
N GLN A 634 -20.38 8.49 9.65
CA GLN A 634 -21.01 7.19 9.64
C GLN A 634 -21.51 6.93 11.05
N MET A 635 -22.83 6.86 11.19
CA MET A 635 -23.43 6.45 12.44
C MET A 635 -23.17 4.95 12.57
N ILE A 636 -22.24 4.57 13.45
CA ILE A 636 -22.05 3.16 13.80
C ILE A 636 -23.33 2.74 14.52
N ALA A 637 -24.12 1.88 13.87
CA ALA A 637 -25.41 1.47 14.40
C ALA A 637 -25.20 0.63 15.67
N ALA A 638 -25.72 1.10 16.80
CA ALA A 638 -25.82 0.24 17.97
C ALA A 638 -26.92 -0.79 17.74
N ALA A 639 -26.79 -1.98 18.36
CA ALA A 639 -27.80 -3.02 18.24
C ALA A 639 -29.19 -2.50 18.66
N ALA A 640 -29.25 -1.68 19.72
CA ALA A 640 -30.48 -1.05 20.21
C ALA A 640 -31.18 -0.16 19.17
N ASP A 641 -30.43 0.51 18.29
CA ASP A 641 -31.01 1.36 17.24
C ASP A 641 -31.61 0.49 16.14
N ILE A 642 -30.92 -0.58 15.74
CA ILE A 642 -31.43 -1.59 14.80
C ILE A 642 -32.69 -2.26 15.35
N GLN A 643 -32.72 -2.64 16.63
CA GLN A 643 -33.90 -3.26 17.25
C GLN A 643 -35.17 -2.40 17.14
N ARG A 644 -35.05 -1.06 17.21
CA ARG A 644 -36.19 -0.14 17.08
C ARG A 644 -36.72 -0.03 15.65
N LEU A 645 -35.86 -0.32 14.66
CA LEU A 645 -36.18 -0.22 13.25
C LEU A 645 -36.79 -1.52 12.68
N LEU A 646 -36.50 -2.67 13.30
CA LEU A 646 -37.01 -3.96 12.84
C LEU A 646 -38.49 -4.19 13.19
N ALA A 647 -39.24 -4.77 12.26
CA ALA A 647 -40.60 -5.23 12.51
C ALA A 647 -40.62 -6.51 13.39
N ARG A 648 -41.76 -6.78 14.05
CA ARG A 648 -41.90 -7.89 15.03
C ARG A 648 -41.64 -9.29 14.46
N ASP A 649 -41.82 -9.47 13.16
CA ASP A 649 -41.63 -10.72 12.42
C ASP A 649 -40.31 -10.72 11.61
N THR A 650 -39.39 -9.79 11.90
CA THR A 650 -38.13 -9.63 11.17
C THR A 650 -36.94 -9.96 12.07
N ALA A 651 -35.97 -10.69 11.52
CA ALA A 651 -34.65 -10.89 12.12
C ALA A 651 -33.56 -10.41 11.17
N LEU A 652 -32.64 -9.59 11.69
CA LEU A 652 -31.38 -9.28 11.02
C LEU A 652 -30.34 -10.32 11.44
N ILE A 653 -29.67 -10.93 10.47
CA ILE A 653 -28.63 -11.93 10.66
C ILE A 653 -27.36 -11.43 9.99
N GLU A 654 -26.35 -11.14 10.81
CA GLU A 654 -25.04 -10.70 10.36
C GLU A 654 -24.01 -11.79 10.58
N TYR A 655 -23.17 -11.99 9.56
CA TYR A 655 -22.09 -12.96 9.58
C TYR A 655 -20.74 -12.25 9.73
N VAL A 656 -19.78 -12.81 10.45
CA VAL A 656 -18.38 -12.35 10.41
C VAL A 656 -17.51 -13.58 10.20
N VAL A 657 -16.81 -13.64 9.07
CA VAL A 657 -16.03 -14.79 8.65
C VAL A 657 -14.62 -14.70 9.22
N GLY A 658 -14.37 -15.48 10.27
CA GLY A 658 -13.04 -15.69 10.82
C GLY A 658 -12.30 -16.86 10.20
N LYS A 659 -11.07 -17.08 10.66
CA LYS A 659 -10.19 -18.14 10.11
C LYS A 659 -10.70 -19.55 10.45
N GLN A 660 -11.23 -19.73 11.66
CA GLN A 660 -11.64 -21.03 12.20
C GLN A 660 -13.15 -21.13 12.50
N ALA A 661 -13.83 -19.99 12.56
CA ALA A 661 -15.24 -19.92 12.85
C ALA A 661 -15.91 -18.81 12.04
N VAL A 662 -17.23 -18.91 11.92
CA VAL A 662 -18.11 -17.82 11.49
C VAL A 662 -18.89 -17.37 12.71
N SER A 663 -18.78 -16.10 13.06
CA SER A 663 -19.59 -15.47 14.09
C SER A 663 -20.92 -15.03 13.49
N ILE A 664 -22.04 -15.49 14.05
CA ILE A 664 -23.39 -15.13 13.59
C ILE A 664 -24.05 -14.27 14.66
N LEU A 665 -24.35 -13.01 14.32
CA LEU A 665 -25.07 -12.06 15.15
C LEU A 665 -26.51 -11.98 14.68
N VAL A 666 -27.47 -12.19 15.58
CA VAL A 666 -28.91 -12.16 15.27
C VAL A 666 -29.57 -11.08 16.12
N ILE A 667 -30.19 -10.13 15.44
CA ILE A 667 -30.92 -9.02 16.06
C ILE A 667 -32.39 -9.17 15.71
N THR A 668 -33.22 -9.17 16.75
CA THR A 668 -34.68 -9.06 16.66
C THR A 668 -35.12 -7.86 17.49
N PRO A 669 -36.37 -7.38 17.36
CA PRO A 669 -36.85 -6.25 18.16
C PRO A 669 -36.76 -6.43 19.68
N THR A 670 -36.55 -7.66 20.17
CA THR A 670 -36.50 -7.98 21.60
C THR A 670 -35.20 -8.66 22.05
N SER A 671 -34.30 -9.05 21.14
CA SER A 671 -33.08 -9.77 21.51
C SER A 671 -31.90 -9.47 20.58
N VAL A 672 -30.70 -9.48 21.16
CA VAL A 672 -29.41 -9.49 20.45
C VAL A 672 -28.69 -10.75 20.87
N ILE A 673 -28.35 -11.61 19.91
CA ILE A 673 -27.75 -12.92 20.16
C ILE A 673 -26.52 -13.06 19.28
N GLY A 674 -25.48 -13.71 19.79
CA GLY A 674 -24.32 -14.07 19.00
C GLY A 674 -23.96 -15.53 19.17
N LEU A 675 -23.63 -16.20 18.07
CA LEU A 675 -23.34 -17.63 18.01
C LEU A 675 -22.08 -17.87 17.17
N PRO A 676 -21.01 -18.45 17.74
CA PRO A 676 -19.89 -18.92 16.95
C PRO A 676 -20.21 -20.28 16.30
N VAL A 677 -19.93 -20.42 15.02
CA VAL A 677 -20.07 -21.67 14.27
C VAL A 677 -18.70 -22.12 13.76
N LEU A 678 -18.27 -23.31 14.18
CA LEU A 678 -16.97 -23.87 13.81
C LEU A 678 -16.96 -24.32 12.34
N ILE A 679 -16.48 -23.44 11.47
CA ILE A 679 -16.20 -23.68 10.06
C ILE A 679 -15.08 -22.75 9.61
N THR A 680 -14.07 -23.29 8.94
CA THR A 680 -12.95 -22.49 8.43
C THR A 680 -13.38 -21.67 7.22
N SER A 681 -12.77 -20.50 7.02
CA SER A 681 -12.99 -19.67 5.83
C SER A 681 -12.71 -20.40 4.52
N GLU A 682 -11.70 -21.28 4.49
CA GLU A 682 -11.36 -22.14 3.35
C GLU A 682 -12.48 -23.15 3.02
N SER A 683 -13.03 -23.81 4.03
CA SER A 683 -14.17 -24.74 3.87
C SER A 683 -15.41 -24.00 3.41
N LEU A 684 -15.67 -22.81 3.96
CA LEU A 684 -16.80 -21.97 3.57
C LEU A 684 -16.67 -21.52 2.10
N SER A 685 -15.48 -21.07 1.71
CA SER A 685 -15.17 -20.63 0.34
C SER A 685 -15.34 -21.78 -0.65
N SER A 686 -14.68 -22.92 -0.38
CA SER A 686 -14.76 -24.13 -1.21
C SER A 686 -16.20 -24.60 -1.41
N ARG A 687 -17.04 -24.57 -0.35
CA ARG A 687 -18.45 -24.99 -0.43
C ARG A 687 -19.29 -24.02 -1.24
N THR A 688 -19.04 -22.72 -1.09
CA THR A 688 -19.77 -21.68 -1.81
C THR A 688 -19.42 -21.69 -3.30
N GLU A 689 -18.13 -21.82 -3.62
CA GLU A 689 -17.64 -21.99 -4.99
C GLU A 689 -18.19 -23.26 -5.63
N LEU A 690 -18.13 -24.40 -4.93
CA LEU A 690 -18.69 -25.65 -5.43
C LEU A 690 -20.20 -25.56 -5.65
N LEU A 691 -20.95 -24.97 -4.70
CA LEU A 691 -22.38 -24.73 -4.85
C LEU A 691 -22.66 -23.94 -6.14
N ARG A 692 -21.96 -22.82 -6.30
CA ARG A 692 -22.12 -21.92 -7.44
C ARG A 692 -21.80 -22.61 -8.76
N GLY A 693 -20.66 -23.29 -8.85
CA GLY A 693 -20.23 -24.02 -10.05
C GLY A 693 -21.25 -25.09 -10.46
N LEU A 694 -21.72 -25.89 -9.50
CA LEU A 694 -22.74 -26.91 -9.76
C LEU A 694 -24.09 -26.30 -10.16
N ILE A 695 -24.48 -25.15 -9.59
CA ILE A 695 -25.70 -24.45 -10.01
C ILE A 695 -25.57 -24.00 -11.47
N LEU A 696 -24.45 -23.39 -11.84
CA LEU A 696 -24.18 -22.91 -13.20
C LEU A 696 -24.17 -24.04 -14.23
N GLU A 697 -23.56 -25.17 -13.89
CA GLU A 697 -23.54 -26.37 -14.73
C GLU A 697 -24.86 -27.17 -14.70
N GLN A 698 -25.84 -26.73 -13.90
CA GLN A 698 -27.14 -27.39 -13.72
C GLN A 698 -27.02 -28.85 -13.22
N ARG A 699 -26.00 -29.11 -12.40
CA ARG A 699 -25.64 -30.43 -11.85
C ARG A 699 -26.45 -30.72 -10.58
N PRO A 700 -27.25 -31.80 -10.49
CA PRO A 700 -28.12 -32.09 -9.35
C PRO A 700 -27.39 -32.22 -7.99
N GLU A 701 -26.09 -32.46 -8.02
CA GLU A 701 -25.19 -32.56 -6.87
C GLU A 701 -25.12 -31.25 -6.05
N TRP A 702 -25.51 -30.10 -6.62
CA TRP A 702 -25.55 -28.79 -5.95
C TRP A 702 -26.26 -28.81 -4.58
N ILE A 703 -27.21 -29.74 -4.41
CA ILE A 703 -28.02 -29.84 -3.20
C ILE A 703 -27.18 -30.18 -1.96
N GLN A 704 -26.07 -30.90 -2.11
CA GLN A 704 -25.20 -31.31 -1.00
C GLN A 704 -24.39 -30.14 -0.43
N PRO A 705 -23.64 -29.35 -1.21
CA PRO A 705 -22.99 -28.15 -0.68
C PRO A 705 -24.02 -27.13 -0.17
N ALA A 706 -25.20 -27.00 -0.78
CA ALA A 706 -26.27 -26.13 -0.25
C ALA A 706 -26.77 -26.58 1.14
N ARG A 707 -27.04 -27.87 1.34
CA ARG A 707 -27.38 -28.41 2.67
C ARG A 707 -26.24 -28.22 3.67
N GLY A 708 -25.00 -28.39 3.21
CA GLY A 708 -23.81 -28.12 4.00
C GLY A 708 -23.77 -26.68 4.51
N LEU A 709 -23.95 -25.71 3.62
CA LEU A 709 -24.00 -24.29 3.99
C LEU A 709 -25.16 -23.98 4.94
N ARG A 710 -26.37 -24.47 4.65
CA ARG A 710 -27.54 -24.29 5.54
C ARG A 710 -27.29 -24.81 6.96
N ARG A 711 -26.64 -25.98 7.07
CA ARG A 711 -26.31 -26.61 8.35
C ARG A 711 -25.45 -25.72 9.24
N PHE A 712 -24.57 -24.90 8.65
CA PHE A 712 -23.70 -24.00 9.40
C PHE A 712 -24.32 -22.60 9.56
N LEU A 713 -25.02 -22.09 8.55
CA LEU A 713 -25.43 -20.68 8.50
C LEU A 713 -26.85 -20.43 9.03
N VAL A 714 -27.73 -21.44 9.04
CA VAL A 714 -29.17 -21.27 9.33
C VAL A 714 -29.66 -22.24 10.39
N ASP A 715 -29.32 -23.53 10.28
CA ASP A 715 -29.80 -24.57 11.20
C ASP A 715 -29.51 -24.25 12.69
N PRO A 716 -28.35 -23.67 13.08
CA PRO A 716 -28.11 -23.28 14.47
C PRO A 716 -29.11 -22.25 15.00
N LEU A 717 -29.54 -21.32 14.15
CA LEU A 717 -30.51 -20.27 14.51
C LEU A 717 -31.91 -20.85 14.71
N GLN A 718 -32.29 -21.79 13.84
CA GLN A 718 -33.59 -22.46 13.91
C GLN A 718 -33.67 -23.42 15.10
N ALA A 719 -32.61 -24.18 15.37
CA ALA A 719 -32.54 -25.10 16.51
C ALA A 719 -32.62 -24.38 17.87
N ALA A 720 -32.05 -23.17 17.94
CA ALA A 720 -32.12 -22.32 19.13
C ALA A 720 -33.47 -21.57 19.26
N GLY A 721 -34.39 -21.74 18.31
CA GLY A 721 -35.74 -21.16 18.34
C GLY A 721 -35.84 -19.69 17.92
N TYR A 722 -34.75 -19.08 17.45
CA TYR A 722 -34.70 -17.65 17.13
C TYR A 722 -35.51 -17.25 15.90
N LEU A 723 -35.83 -18.21 15.03
CA LEU A 723 -36.59 -17.97 13.81
C LEU A 723 -38.09 -18.36 13.92
N GLY A 724 -38.57 -18.77 15.10
CA GLY A 724 -39.88 -19.41 15.24
C GLY A 724 -41.10 -18.55 14.89
N LYS A 725 -41.03 -17.22 15.10
CA LYS A 725 -42.08 -16.24 14.73
C LYS A 725 -41.65 -15.32 13.59
N ILE A 726 -40.48 -15.56 13.03
CA ILE A 726 -39.86 -14.71 12.03
C ILE A 726 -40.34 -15.15 10.65
N HIS A 727 -40.69 -14.18 9.82
CA HIS A 727 -41.11 -14.38 8.44
C HIS A 727 -40.20 -13.61 7.47
N GLN A 728 -39.45 -12.61 7.96
CA GLN A 728 -38.49 -11.83 7.19
C GLN A 728 -37.08 -12.00 7.72
N LEU A 729 -36.15 -12.37 6.84
CA LEU A 729 -34.72 -12.48 7.14
C LEU A 729 -33.97 -11.38 6.40
N VAL A 730 -33.31 -10.52 7.15
CA VAL A 730 -32.41 -9.50 6.63
C VAL A 730 -30.97 -10.01 6.82
N ILE A 731 -30.33 -10.42 5.74
CA ILE A 731 -29.00 -11.04 5.74
C ILE A 731 -27.93 -9.99 5.50
N VAL A 732 -26.98 -9.87 6.41
CA VAL A 732 -25.75 -9.08 6.24
C VAL A 732 -24.59 -10.08 6.01
N PRO A 733 -24.31 -10.46 4.75
CA PRO A 733 -23.26 -11.43 4.43
C PRO A 733 -21.86 -10.84 4.64
N ASP A 734 -20.85 -11.70 4.81
CA ASP A 734 -19.43 -11.33 4.85
C ASP A 734 -18.61 -12.18 3.88
N GLY A 735 -17.67 -11.54 3.19
CA GLY A 735 -16.80 -12.15 2.19
C GLY A 735 -17.57 -13.06 1.22
N VAL A 736 -17.14 -14.32 1.13
CA VAL A 736 -17.68 -15.29 0.15
C VAL A 736 -19.18 -15.54 0.32
N LEU A 737 -19.76 -15.24 1.49
CA LEU A 737 -21.20 -15.38 1.75
C LEU A 737 -22.07 -14.46 0.89
N ASN A 738 -21.49 -13.39 0.32
CA ASN A 738 -22.17 -12.53 -0.65
C ASN A 738 -22.65 -13.31 -1.88
N TYR A 739 -22.04 -14.46 -2.19
CA TYR A 739 -22.39 -15.31 -3.32
C TYR A 739 -23.38 -16.43 -2.99
N VAL A 740 -23.83 -16.56 -1.73
CA VAL A 740 -24.73 -17.64 -1.31
C VAL A 740 -26.18 -17.26 -1.60
N PRO A 741 -26.95 -18.04 -2.39
CA PRO A 741 -28.37 -17.81 -2.58
C PRO A 741 -29.18 -18.33 -1.38
N PHE A 742 -29.25 -17.57 -0.28
CA PHE A 742 -29.90 -18.01 0.96
C PHE A 742 -31.33 -18.52 0.75
N ALA A 743 -32.12 -17.87 -0.11
CA ALA A 743 -33.50 -18.29 -0.44
C ALA A 743 -33.58 -19.68 -1.10
N ALA A 744 -32.52 -20.16 -1.73
CA ALA A 744 -32.46 -21.47 -2.37
C ALA A 744 -31.83 -22.57 -1.51
N LEU A 745 -31.51 -22.28 -0.24
CA LEU A 745 -31.01 -23.29 0.70
C LEU A 745 -32.13 -24.32 1.00
N PRO A 746 -31.92 -25.63 0.78
CA PRO A 746 -32.98 -26.64 0.91
C PRO A 746 -33.44 -26.86 2.36
N THR A 747 -34.73 -26.74 2.63
CA THR A 747 -35.36 -27.11 3.92
C THR A 747 -36.07 -28.47 3.86
N GLY A 748 -36.29 -29.02 2.67
CA GLY A 748 -36.89 -30.33 2.44
C GLY A 748 -36.51 -30.93 1.09
N ARG A 749 -37.36 -31.85 0.58
CA ARG A 749 -37.13 -32.52 -0.72
C ARG A 749 -37.39 -31.61 -1.93
N ASP A 750 -38.34 -30.69 -1.81
CA ASP A 750 -38.67 -29.66 -2.83
C ASP A 750 -39.18 -28.37 -2.13
N ARG A 751 -38.57 -28.07 -0.98
CA ARG A 751 -38.86 -26.91 -0.14
C ARG A 751 -37.54 -26.21 0.18
N PHE A 752 -37.54 -24.90 0.12
CA PHE A 752 -36.36 -24.05 0.29
C PHE A 752 -36.61 -22.97 1.34
N LEU A 753 -35.55 -22.33 1.81
CA LEU A 753 -35.66 -21.26 2.80
C LEU A 753 -36.57 -20.12 2.33
N GLY A 754 -36.55 -19.78 1.04
CA GLY A 754 -37.43 -18.78 0.42
C GLY A 754 -38.90 -19.20 0.30
N ASP A 755 -39.25 -20.46 0.61
CA ASP A 755 -40.66 -20.85 0.80
C ASP A 755 -41.16 -20.50 2.20
N ASP A 756 -40.24 -20.36 3.17
CA ASP A 756 -40.52 -20.20 4.60
C ASP A 756 -40.30 -18.75 5.06
N PHE A 757 -39.39 -18.02 4.40
CA PHE A 757 -39.00 -16.67 4.74
C PHE A 757 -38.88 -15.78 3.50
N THR A 758 -39.18 -14.50 3.67
CA THR A 758 -38.81 -13.44 2.74
C THR A 758 -37.39 -12.99 3.05
N VAL A 759 -36.48 -13.13 2.09
CA VAL A 759 -35.03 -12.91 2.30
C VAL A 759 -34.59 -11.64 1.59
N THR A 760 -34.02 -10.70 2.35
CA THR A 760 -33.38 -9.47 1.84
C THR A 760 -31.94 -9.41 2.30
N TYR A 761 -31.08 -8.73 1.54
CA TYR A 761 -29.68 -8.55 1.85
C TYR A 761 -29.39 -7.10 2.18
N LEU A 762 -28.46 -6.89 3.10
CA LEU A 762 -27.90 -5.57 3.38
C LEU A 762 -26.37 -5.63 3.31
N PRO A 763 -25.74 -4.57 2.80
CA PRO A 763 -24.27 -4.45 2.85
C PRO A 763 -23.75 -4.22 4.28
N SER A 764 -24.55 -3.57 5.14
CA SER A 764 -24.30 -3.32 6.56
C SER A 764 -25.62 -2.98 7.26
N ALA A 765 -25.75 -3.24 8.55
CA ALA A 765 -26.95 -2.88 9.31
C ALA A 765 -27.15 -1.34 9.39
N ALA A 766 -26.07 -0.55 9.31
CA ALA A 766 -26.13 0.91 9.21
C ALA A 766 -27.01 1.42 8.05
N ALA A 767 -27.21 0.63 6.99
CA ALA A 767 -28.11 0.97 5.90
C ALA A 767 -29.59 1.11 6.34
N LEU A 768 -29.98 0.56 7.50
CA LEU A 768 -31.32 0.75 8.08
C LEU A 768 -31.46 2.09 8.81
N VAL A 769 -30.35 2.67 9.29
CA VAL A 769 -30.35 3.87 10.13
C VAL A 769 -30.32 5.17 9.30
N GLY A 770 -29.81 5.11 8.07
CA GLY A 770 -29.66 6.28 7.19
C GLY A 770 -31.00 6.91 6.76
N GLU A 771 -31.01 8.24 6.56
CA GLU A 771 -32.16 8.94 6.00
C GLU A 771 -32.47 8.43 4.57
N SER A 772 -33.65 7.85 4.36
CA SER A 772 -34.14 7.56 3.01
C SER A 772 -34.27 8.87 2.24
N ALA A 773 -33.50 9.04 1.17
CA ALA A 773 -33.71 10.10 0.19
C ALA A 773 -35.18 10.06 -0.27
N GLY A 774 -35.81 11.23 -0.27
CA GLY A 774 -37.26 11.45 -0.26
C GLY A 774 -38.11 10.38 -0.96
N THR A 775 -39.08 9.85 -0.23
CA THR A 775 -40.06 8.89 -0.74
C THR A 775 -40.94 9.54 -1.80
N SER A 776 -40.59 9.31 -3.07
CA SER A 776 -41.53 9.57 -4.17
C SER A 776 -42.71 8.60 -4.05
N SER A 777 -43.93 9.15 -4.03
CA SER A 777 -45.19 8.39 -4.16
C SER A 777 -45.48 8.01 -5.62
N GLY A 778 -44.61 8.41 -6.55
CA GLY A 778 -44.71 8.12 -7.97
C GLY A 778 -44.58 6.63 -8.29
N ARG A 779 -45.06 6.27 -9.47
CA ARG A 779 -44.99 4.92 -10.05
C ARG A 779 -44.42 5.00 -11.47
N THR A 780 -43.40 5.81 -11.70
CA THR A 780 -42.81 5.98 -13.04
C THR A 780 -41.67 4.99 -13.24
N LEU A 781 -41.63 4.37 -14.43
CA LEU A 781 -40.61 3.39 -14.81
C LEU A 781 -39.75 3.92 -15.96
N LEU A 782 -38.44 3.73 -15.85
CA LEU A 782 -37.52 3.68 -16.97
C LEU A 782 -37.05 2.23 -17.18
N ALA A 783 -37.40 1.63 -18.31
CA ALA A 783 -36.93 0.30 -18.67
C ALA A 783 -36.09 0.35 -19.96
N MET A 784 -34.87 -0.19 -19.91
CA MET A 784 -33.92 -0.15 -21.03
C MET A 784 -33.40 -1.55 -21.37
N ALA A 785 -33.36 -1.86 -22.68
CA ALA A 785 -32.76 -3.08 -23.22
C ALA A 785 -31.95 -2.76 -24.50
N PRO A 786 -30.60 -2.79 -24.46
CA PRO A 786 -29.77 -2.58 -25.65
C PRO A 786 -29.87 -3.72 -26.69
N SER A 787 -29.31 -3.51 -27.88
CA SER A 787 -29.31 -4.46 -29.01
C SER A 787 -28.23 -5.53 -28.83
N ASP A 788 -28.41 -6.46 -27.88
CA ASP A 788 -27.54 -7.64 -27.84
C ASP A 788 -28.15 -8.81 -28.62
N ALA A 789 -27.35 -9.45 -29.48
CA ALA A 789 -27.72 -10.67 -30.20
C ALA A 789 -27.85 -11.91 -29.28
N HIS A 790 -27.29 -11.88 -28.07
CA HIS A 790 -27.22 -13.03 -27.15
C HIS A 790 -28.34 -13.04 -26.09
N LEU A 791 -29.13 -11.97 -25.98
CA LEU A 791 -30.26 -11.85 -25.05
C LEU A 791 -31.57 -11.47 -25.77
N PRO A 792 -32.11 -12.32 -26.65
CA PRO A 792 -33.27 -11.99 -27.49
C PRO A 792 -34.54 -11.69 -26.69
N ASN A 793 -34.67 -12.18 -25.44
CA ASN A 793 -35.86 -11.96 -24.63
C ASN A 793 -35.87 -10.64 -23.86
N THR A 794 -34.75 -9.93 -23.74
CA THR A 794 -34.65 -8.64 -23.00
C THR A 794 -35.58 -7.56 -23.55
N MET A 795 -35.69 -7.42 -24.88
CA MET A 795 -36.62 -6.46 -25.48
C MET A 795 -38.09 -6.82 -25.19
N ALA A 796 -38.41 -8.11 -25.16
CA ALA A 796 -39.75 -8.57 -24.80
C ALA A 796 -40.03 -8.40 -23.30
N GLU A 797 -39.01 -8.56 -22.45
CA GLU A 797 -39.05 -8.31 -21.01
C GLU A 797 -39.44 -6.86 -20.71
N VAL A 798 -38.65 -5.89 -21.19
CA VAL A 798 -38.87 -4.47 -20.87
C VAL A 798 -40.19 -3.94 -21.45
N ARG A 799 -40.62 -4.45 -22.61
CA ARG A 799 -41.93 -4.12 -23.19
C ARG A 799 -43.07 -4.66 -22.32
N SER A 800 -42.95 -5.89 -21.83
CA SER A 800 -43.98 -6.51 -20.97
C SER A 800 -44.08 -5.79 -19.62
N ILE A 801 -42.94 -5.43 -19.02
CA ILE A 801 -42.91 -4.68 -17.77
C ILE A 801 -43.48 -3.28 -17.99
N GLY A 802 -43.09 -2.58 -19.06
CA GLY A 802 -43.57 -1.23 -19.36
C GLY A 802 -45.09 -1.10 -19.47
N GLN A 803 -45.78 -2.14 -19.95
CA GLN A 803 -47.26 -2.18 -20.02
C GLN A 803 -47.95 -2.16 -18.64
N MET A 804 -47.23 -2.45 -17.56
CA MET A 804 -47.77 -2.47 -16.19
C MET A 804 -47.71 -1.10 -15.51
N PHE A 805 -47.02 -0.13 -16.12
CA PHE A 805 -46.74 1.18 -15.53
C PHE A 805 -47.51 2.30 -16.27
N PRO A 806 -47.70 3.47 -15.64
CA PRO A 806 -48.45 4.58 -16.23
C PRO A 806 -47.79 5.16 -17.48
N LEU A 807 -48.56 5.88 -18.30
CA LEU A 807 -48.15 6.41 -19.62
C LEU A 807 -46.94 7.36 -19.60
N ASN A 808 -46.62 7.97 -18.46
CA ASN A 808 -45.41 8.79 -18.29
C ASN A 808 -44.13 7.96 -18.04
N SER A 809 -44.24 6.63 -18.05
CA SER A 809 -43.10 5.70 -18.03
C SER A 809 -42.47 5.58 -19.42
N ARG A 810 -41.18 5.23 -19.46
CA ARG A 810 -40.39 5.17 -20.68
C ARG A 810 -39.76 3.80 -20.85
N VAL A 811 -40.01 3.19 -22.01
CA VAL A 811 -39.35 1.95 -22.45
C VAL A 811 -38.43 2.29 -23.62
N VAL A 812 -37.16 1.91 -23.51
CA VAL A 812 -36.13 2.16 -24.52
C VAL A 812 -35.51 0.84 -24.94
N VAL A 813 -35.50 0.57 -26.24
CA VAL A 813 -34.99 -0.70 -26.78
C VAL A 813 -34.04 -0.49 -27.94
N GLY A 814 -33.12 -1.44 -28.11
CA GLY A 814 -32.14 -1.46 -29.18
C GLY A 814 -31.19 -0.27 -29.10
N LYS A 815 -30.72 0.23 -30.26
CA LYS A 815 -29.74 1.32 -30.42
C LYS A 815 -30.04 2.62 -29.67
N ALA A 816 -31.29 2.82 -29.25
CA ALA A 816 -31.67 3.99 -28.47
C ALA A 816 -31.32 3.88 -26.97
N ALA A 817 -31.01 2.67 -26.48
CA ALA A 817 -30.72 2.40 -25.08
C ALA A 817 -29.28 2.77 -24.71
N THR A 818 -28.92 4.06 -24.85
CA THR A 818 -27.55 4.54 -24.66
C THR A 818 -27.25 4.98 -23.22
N LYS A 819 -25.95 4.97 -22.87
CA LYS A 819 -25.44 5.50 -21.60
C LYS A 819 -25.80 6.99 -21.40
N THR A 820 -25.65 7.81 -22.44
CA THR A 820 -25.98 9.23 -22.41
C THR A 820 -27.44 9.47 -22.04
N LEU A 821 -28.35 8.68 -22.64
CA LEU A 821 -29.77 8.77 -22.34
C LEU A 821 -30.04 8.38 -20.88
N PHE A 822 -29.46 7.27 -20.41
CA PHE A 822 -29.66 6.80 -19.04
C PHE A 822 -29.24 7.86 -18.02
N LYS A 823 -28.00 8.38 -18.11
CA LYS A 823 -27.47 9.38 -17.17
C LYS A 823 -28.35 10.63 -17.09
N ARG A 824 -28.92 11.05 -18.24
CA ARG A 824 -29.77 12.23 -18.32
C ARG A 824 -31.15 12.06 -17.68
N VAL A 825 -31.78 10.89 -17.82
CA VAL A 825 -33.21 10.73 -17.48
C VAL A 825 -33.47 9.85 -16.26
N ALA A 826 -32.54 8.96 -15.89
CA ALA A 826 -32.71 8.06 -14.75
C ALA A 826 -33.02 8.76 -13.41
N PRO A 827 -32.46 9.94 -13.09
CA PRO A 827 -32.82 10.70 -11.88
C PRO A 827 -34.33 10.98 -11.70
N ASP A 828 -35.09 11.00 -12.80
CA ASP A 828 -36.51 11.38 -12.79
C ASP A 828 -37.47 10.21 -12.57
N TYR A 829 -37.00 8.97 -12.46
CA TYR A 829 -37.87 7.78 -12.39
C TYR A 829 -37.81 7.09 -11.02
N ASP A 830 -38.94 6.49 -10.64
CA ASP A 830 -39.10 5.78 -9.36
C ASP A 830 -38.60 4.34 -9.44
N TYR A 831 -38.73 3.72 -10.62
CA TYR A 831 -38.26 2.38 -10.90
C TYR A 831 -37.33 2.42 -12.11
N LEU A 832 -36.13 1.85 -11.96
CA LEU A 832 -35.19 1.68 -13.06
C LEU A 832 -35.06 0.18 -13.35
N HIS A 833 -35.15 -0.20 -14.61
CA HIS A 833 -34.98 -1.58 -15.05
C HIS A 833 -34.00 -1.63 -16.21
N LEU A 834 -32.86 -2.28 -15.98
CA LEU A 834 -31.78 -2.44 -16.95
C LEU A 834 -31.65 -3.91 -17.31
N ALA A 835 -32.17 -4.28 -18.49
CA ALA A 835 -32.06 -5.61 -19.04
C ALA A 835 -30.86 -5.67 -19.99
N THR A 836 -29.66 -5.76 -19.43
CA THR A 836 -28.40 -5.63 -20.16
C THR A 836 -27.28 -6.58 -19.67
N HIS A 837 -26.02 -6.40 -20.01
CA HIS A 837 -24.89 -7.13 -19.44
C HIS A 837 -24.17 -6.29 -18.39
N GLY A 838 -23.67 -6.94 -17.34
CA GLY A 838 -22.65 -6.36 -16.47
C GLY A 838 -21.28 -6.86 -16.90
N SER A 839 -20.25 -6.05 -16.75
CA SER A 839 -18.86 -6.48 -16.86
C SER A 839 -18.11 -6.06 -15.61
N LEU A 840 -17.55 -7.03 -14.88
CA LEU A 840 -16.77 -6.79 -13.67
C LEU A 840 -15.28 -6.72 -14.00
N ASN A 841 -14.59 -5.71 -13.48
CA ASN A 841 -13.15 -5.58 -13.57
C ASN A 841 -12.53 -5.81 -12.18
N ARG A 842 -11.77 -6.89 -12.00
CA ARG A 842 -11.14 -7.22 -10.71
C ARG A 842 -9.91 -6.39 -10.39
N ASN A 843 -9.16 -5.98 -11.40
CA ASN A 843 -7.91 -5.23 -11.24
C ASN A 843 -8.20 -3.72 -11.04
N ALA A 844 -9.33 -3.24 -11.56
CA ALA A 844 -9.84 -1.90 -11.36
C ALA A 844 -11.36 -1.94 -11.11
N PRO A 845 -11.83 -2.24 -9.88
CA PRO A 845 -13.26 -2.39 -9.55
C PRO A 845 -14.15 -1.22 -10.00
N THR A 846 -13.64 0.00 -9.96
CA THR A 846 -14.25 1.25 -10.46
C THR A 846 -14.61 1.22 -11.94
N LEU A 847 -13.92 0.41 -12.76
CA LEU A 847 -14.16 0.23 -14.20
C LEU A 847 -15.14 -0.91 -14.51
N SER A 848 -15.68 -1.55 -13.47
CA SER A 848 -16.85 -2.43 -13.62
C SER A 848 -18.02 -1.62 -14.16
N ALA A 849 -18.77 -2.16 -15.11
CA ALA A 849 -19.77 -1.39 -15.85
C ALA A 849 -21.04 -2.19 -16.15
N LEU A 850 -22.12 -1.47 -16.40
CA LEU A 850 -23.27 -1.98 -17.15
C LEU A 850 -23.11 -1.60 -18.61
N GLU A 851 -23.25 -2.57 -19.49
CA GLU A 851 -23.16 -2.36 -20.94
C GLU A 851 -24.47 -1.70 -21.43
N LEU A 852 -24.38 -0.67 -22.23
CA LEU A 852 -25.48 0.01 -22.92
C LEU A 852 -25.02 0.28 -24.36
N GLU A 853 -25.88 0.88 -25.17
CA GLU A 853 -25.49 1.23 -26.54
C GLU A 853 -24.48 2.39 -26.55
N PRO A 854 -23.41 2.27 -27.35
CA PRO A 854 -22.54 3.41 -27.63
C PRO A 854 -23.27 4.46 -28.47
N ASP A 855 -22.90 5.72 -28.29
CA ASP A 855 -23.33 6.85 -29.11
C ASP A 855 -22.15 7.79 -29.43
N GLU A 856 -22.43 8.95 -30.01
CA GLU A 856 -21.38 9.90 -30.39
C GLU A 856 -20.62 10.48 -29.19
N GLU A 857 -21.24 10.49 -28.00
CA GLU A 857 -20.70 11.10 -26.78
C GLU A 857 -20.07 10.07 -25.84
N ASN A 858 -20.60 8.85 -25.81
CA ASN A 858 -20.25 7.84 -24.81
C ASN A 858 -20.11 6.44 -25.42
N ASP A 859 -19.26 5.63 -24.80
CA ASP A 859 -18.91 4.28 -25.22
C ASP A 859 -19.93 3.19 -24.85
N GLY A 860 -21.07 3.59 -24.28
CA GLY A 860 -22.10 2.67 -23.81
C GLY A 860 -21.78 2.00 -22.48
N ARG A 861 -20.57 2.12 -21.91
CA ARG A 861 -20.22 1.48 -20.63
C ARG A 861 -20.55 2.39 -19.47
N LEU A 862 -21.62 2.11 -18.75
CA LEU A 862 -21.97 2.85 -17.54
C LEU A 862 -21.13 2.31 -16.38
N GLU A 863 -20.01 2.98 -16.10
CA GLU A 863 -19.00 2.55 -15.12
C GLU A 863 -19.41 2.89 -13.69
N LEU A 864 -18.86 2.13 -12.74
CA LEU A 864 -19.22 2.19 -11.33
C LEU A 864 -18.98 3.59 -10.73
N HIS A 865 -17.87 4.23 -11.06
CA HIS A 865 -17.61 5.62 -10.63
C HIS A 865 -18.62 6.62 -11.16
N GLU A 866 -19.16 6.42 -12.36
CA GLU A 866 -20.15 7.31 -12.94
C GLU A 866 -21.53 7.15 -12.31
N ILE A 867 -21.87 5.94 -11.86
CA ILE A 867 -23.12 5.64 -11.16
C ILE A 867 -23.15 6.36 -9.82
N VAL A 868 -22.05 6.29 -9.07
CA VAL A 868 -21.91 6.93 -7.74
C VAL A 868 -22.17 8.43 -7.79
N ASP A 869 -21.71 9.11 -8.86
CA ASP A 869 -21.90 10.55 -9.04
C ASP A 869 -23.34 10.91 -9.43
N MET A 870 -24.19 9.93 -9.74
CA MET A 870 -25.60 10.18 -10.03
C MET A 870 -26.37 10.57 -8.78
N ARG A 871 -27.50 11.26 -8.98
CA ARG A 871 -28.48 11.57 -7.94
C ARG A 871 -29.81 10.94 -8.34
N LEU A 872 -30.02 9.72 -7.86
CA LEU A 872 -31.22 8.93 -8.10
C LEU A 872 -32.22 9.13 -6.97
N ARG A 873 -33.51 9.17 -7.32
CA ARG A 873 -34.62 9.05 -6.36
C ARG A 873 -35.30 7.67 -6.43
N ALA A 874 -34.66 6.71 -7.08
CA ALA A 874 -35.25 5.43 -7.41
C ALA A 874 -35.57 4.63 -6.15
N ARG A 875 -36.77 4.06 -6.08
CA ARG A 875 -37.15 3.09 -5.05
C ARG A 875 -36.51 1.74 -5.29
N LEU A 876 -36.32 1.40 -6.56
CA LEU A 876 -35.72 0.14 -6.99
C LEU A 876 -34.99 0.32 -8.31
N VAL A 877 -33.73 -0.15 -8.32
CA VAL A 877 -32.97 -0.44 -9.54
C VAL A 877 -32.97 -1.95 -9.75
N THR A 878 -33.48 -2.42 -10.88
CA THR A 878 -33.41 -3.82 -11.27
C THR A 878 -32.31 -3.99 -12.31
N LEU A 879 -31.25 -4.68 -11.93
CA LEU A 879 -30.18 -5.11 -12.80
C LEU A 879 -30.53 -6.51 -13.31
N SER A 880 -31.37 -6.56 -14.35
CA SER A 880 -31.71 -7.79 -15.06
C SER A 880 -30.57 -8.17 -16.01
N ALA A 881 -29.36 -8.19 -15.46
CA ALA A 881 -28.14 -8.32 -16.22
C ALA A 881 -27.43 -9.64 -15.98
N CYS A 882 -26.95 -10.25 -17.07
CA CYS A 882 -26.03 -11.37 -17.02
C CYS A 882 -24.65 -10.83 -16.60
N GLU A 883 -24.01 -11.52 -15.65
CA GLU A 883 -22.64 -11.24 -15.21
C GLU A 883 -22.40 -10.07 -14.23
N THR A 884 -23.42 -9.53 -13.56
CA THR A 884 -23.20 -8.56 -12.45
C THR A 884 -22.51 -9.13 -11.21
N ALA A 885 -22.21 -10.43 -11.21
CA ALA A 885 -21.63 -11.19 -10.10
C ALA A 885 -20.61 -12.26 -10.54
N LEU A 886 -20.03 -12.16 -11.74
CA LEU A 886 -19.07 -13.12 -12.27
C LEU A 886 -17.66 -12.54 -12.35
N GLY A 887 -16.76 -13.05 -11.52
CA GLY A 887 -15.33 -13.04 -11.79
C GLY A 887 -14.89 -14.42 -12.29
N LYS A 888 -14.32 -14.50 -13.49
CA LYS A 888 -13.48 -15.63 -13.92
C LYS A 888 -12.09 -15.43 -13.32
N GLY A 889 -11.47 -16.52 -12.86
CA GLY A 889 -10.04 -16.55 -12.58
C GLY A 889 -9.70 -16.71 -11.10
N TYR A 890 -8.86 -17.69 -10.84
CA TYR A 890 -8.22 -18.03 -9.58
C TYR A 890 -7.26 -16.90 -9.14
N PHE A 891 -7.22 -16.62 -7.84
CA PHE A 891 -6.26 -15.74 -7.14
C PHE A 891 -6.33 -14.24 -7.47
N SER A 892 -7.07 -13.46 -6.68
CA SER A 892 -6.83 -12.03 -6.51
C SER A 892 -6.73 -11.67 -5.03
N GLU A 893 -5.88 -10.70 -4.72
CA GLU A 893 -5.62 -10.08 -3.40
C GLU A 893 -6.79 -9.15 -3.01
N THR A 894 -8.03 -9.61 -3.20
CA THR A 894 -9.23 -8.88 -2.79
C THR A 894 -10.13 -9.88 -2.06
N PRO A 895 -10.65 -9.56 -0.87
CA PRO A 895 -11.57 -10.46 -0.17
C PRO A 895 -12.74 -10.83 -1.10
N ALA A 896 -12.87 -12.13 -1.40
CA ALA A 896 -13.93 -12.62 -2.28
C ALA A 896 -15.29 -12.09 -1.82
N GLY A 897 -16.03 -11.38 -2.68
CA GLY A 897 -17.36 -10.85 -2.34
C GLY A 897 -17.48 -9.35 -2.54
N ASP A 898 -16.41 -8.58 -2.35
CA ASP A 898 -16.46 -7.12 -2.51
C ASP A 898 -16.66 -6.69 -3.97
N GLU A 899 -16.33 -7.54 -4.96
CA GLU A 899 -16.49 -7.21 -6.39
C GLU A 899 -17.95 -7.18 -6.83
N PHE A 900 -18.78 -8.12 -6.33
CA PHE A 900 -20.23 -8.15 -6.54
C PHE A 900 -20.94 -7.00 -5.83
N VAL A 901 -20.45 -6.66 -4.65
CA VAL A 901 -21.07 -5.65 -3.82
C VAL A 901 -20.82 -4.24 -4.37
N GLY A 902 -19.77 -4.03 -5.18
CA GLY A 902 -19.45 -2.75 -5.81
C GLY A 902 -20.61 -2.11 -6.61
N ILE A 903 -21.18 -2.80 -7.61
CA ILE A 903 -22.24 -2.22 -8.47
C ILE A 903 -23.53 -1.97 -7.66
N THR A 904 -23.90 -2.91 -6.80
CA THR A 904 -25.11 -2.76 -5.96
C THR A 904 -24.96 -1.60 -4.98
N ARG A 905 -23.79 -1.47 -4.33
CA ARG A 905 -23.43 -0.31 -3.50
C ARG A 905 -23.45 0.99 -4.29
N ALA A 906 -22.91 1.03 -5.51
CA ALA A 906 -22.88 2.25 -6.32
C ALA A 906 -24.29 2.84 -6.54
N PHE A 907 -25.28 2.00 -6.87
CA PHE A 907 -26.67 2.47 -7.01
C PHE A 907 -27.30 2.90 -5.68
N LEU A 908 -27.01 2.21 -4.57
CA LEU A 908 -27.48 2.62 -3.25
C LEU A 908 -26.90 3.99 -2.86
N SER A 909 -25.59 4.20 -3.06
CA SER A 909 -24.90 5.46 -2.82
C SER A 909 -25.38 6.60 -3.72
N ALA A 910 -25.73 6.27 -4.97
CA ALA A 910 -26.34 7.22 -5.90
C ALA A 910 -27.75 7.68 -5.47
N GLY A 911 -28.37 7.01 -4.48
CA GLY A 911 -29.68 7.36 -3.91
C GLY A 911 -30.79 6.36 -4.19
N SER A 912 -30.51 5.22 -4.82
CA SER A 912 -31.49 4.14 -4.93
C SER A 912 -31.78 3.53 -3.55
N GLN A 913 -33.04 3.26 -3.22
CA GLN A 913 -33.39 2.61 -1.95
C GLN A 913 -33.09 1.11 -1.96
N ASN A 914 -33.34 0.45 -3.10
CA ASN A 914 -33.14 -0.98 -3.26
C ASN A 914 -32.51 -1.30 -4.62
N VAL A 915 -31.79 -2.40 -4.69
CA VAL A 915 -31.20 -2.94 -5.92
C VAL A 915 -31.53 -4.43 -6.00
N LEU A 916 -32.14 -4.84 -7.10
CA LEU A 916 -32.34 -6.25 -7.45
C LEU A 916 -31.24 -6.65 -8.43
N ALA A 917 -30.35 -7.56 -8.01
CA ALA A 917 -29.19 -7.97 -8.81
C ALA A 917 -29.04 -9.49 -8.88
N SER A 918 -28.43 -9.99 -9.96
CA SER A 918 -28.16 -11.41 -10.15
C SER A 918 -26.82 -11.82 -9.53
N LEU A 919 -26.79 -12.98 -8.87
CA LEU A 919 -25.61 -13.61 -8.28
C LEU A 919 -24.79 -14.37 -9.32
N TRP A 920 -25.32 -14.72 -10.50
CA TRP A 920 -24.59 -15.46 -11.54
C TRP A 920 -25.21 -15.24 -12.93
N ALA A 921 -24.56 -15.73 -14.00
CA ALA A 921 -25.11 -15.67 -15.36
C ALA A 921 -26.44 -16.43 -15.45
N VAL A 922 -27.49 -15.72 -15.85
CA VAL A 922 -28.86 -16.22 -15.83
C VAL A 922 -29.32 -16.71 -17.20
N ASN A 923 -30.34 -17.58 -17.21
CA ASN A 923 -31.00 -17.97 -18.45
C ASN A 923 -31.95 -16.86 -18.92
N ASP A 924 -31.81 -16.45 -20.17
CA ASP A 924 -32.59 -15.36 -20.78
C ASP A 924 -34.12 -15.59 -20.70
N GLU A 925 -34.59 -16.79 -21.03
CA GLU A 925 -36.03 -17.11 -21.04
C GLU A 925 -36.65 -17.13 -19.62
N SER A 926 -35.99 -17.80 -18.67
CA SER A 926 -36.50 -17.88 -17.30
C SER A 926 -36.38 -16.53 -16.57
N THR A 927 -35.38 -15.72 -16.89
CA THR A 927 -35.21 -14.37 -16.34
C THR A 927 -36.33 -13.46 -16.77
N ARG A 928 -36.70 -13.46 -18.06
CA ARG A 928 -37.88 -12.73 -18.53
C ARG A 928 -39.14 -13.13 -17.77
N LEU A 929 -39.36 -14.43 -17.59
CA LEU A 929 -40.52 -14.92 -16.85
C LEU A 929 -40.51 -14.46 -15.38
N LEU A 930 -39.33 -14.51 -14.74
CA LEU A 930 -39.12 -14.07 -13.38
C LEU A 930 -39.39 -12.57 -13.23
N MET A 931 -38.80 -11.73 -14.08
CA MET A 931 -38.92 -10.27 -14.00
C MET A 931 -40.35 -9.81 -14.27
N VAL A 932 -41.03 -10.35 -15.28
CA VAL A 932 -42.44 -10.04 -15.55
C VAL A 932 -43.33 -10.40 -14.36
N ARG A 933 -43.07 -11.53 -13.69
CA ARG A 933 -43.82 -11.94 -12.49
C ARG A 933 -43.46 -11.08 -11.27
N PHE A 934 -42.18 -10.75 -11.10
CA PHE A 934 -41.70 -9.88 -10.05
C PHE A 934 -42.39 -8.52 -10.11
N TYR A 935 -42.39 -7.84 -11.26
CA TYR A 935 -43.05 -6.55 -11.41
C TYR A 935 -44.57 -6.61 -11.25
N ARG A 936 -45.20 -7.74 -11.59
CA ARG A 936 -46.63 -7.96 -11.31
C ARG A 936 -46.92 -7.94 -9.81
N HIS A 937 -46.10 -8.61 -9.00
CA HIS A 937 -46.28 -8.66 -7.54
C HIS A 937 -45.76 -7.41 -6.83
N LEU A 938 -44.76 -6.74 -7.40
CA LEU A 938 -44.10 -5.56 -6.82
C LEU A 938 -45.09 -4.45 -6.48
N LEU A 939 -46.11 -4.27 -7.32
CA LEU A 939 -47.13 -3.24 -7.16
C LEU A 939 -48.07 -3.49 -5.97
N ASP A 940 -48.15 -4.74 -5.48
CA ASP A 940 -49.07 -5.16 -4.43
C ASP A 940 -48.39 -5.40 -3.08
N THR A 941 -47.15 -5.91 -3.06
CA THR A 941 -46.53 -6.47 -1.84
C THR A 941 -45.19 -5.88 -1.43
N GLY A 942 -44.54 -5.08 -2.27
CA GLY A 942 -43.17 -4.60 -2.06
C GLY A 942 -42.09 -5.58 -2.56
N GLY A 943 -40.84 -5.10 -2.61
CA GLY A 943 -39.75 -5.71 -3.38
C GLY A 943 -39.39 -7.14 -2.97
N ALA A 944 -39.02 -7.37 -1.71
CA ALA A 944 -38.53 -8.68 -1.28
C ALA A 944 -39.63 -9.78 -1.36
N GLU A 945 -40.85 -9.46 -0.94
CA GLU A 945 -41.99 -10.39 -1.04
C GLU A 945 -42.37 -10.67 -2.50
N ALA A 946 -42.34 -9.67 -3.37
CA ALA A 946 -42.60 -9.84 -4.80
C ALA A 946 -41.57 -10.76 -5.45
N LEU A 947 -40.29 -10.65 -5.06
CA LEU A 947 -39.24 -11.54 -5.54
C LEU A 947 -39.49 -12.97 -5.07
N ALA A 948 -39.76 -13.19 -3.79
CA ALA A 948 -40.05 -14.51 -3.24
C ALA A 948 -41.26 -15.18 -3.93
N ARG A 949 -42.32 -14.41 -4.23
CA ARG A 949 -43.48 -14.91 -4.99
C ARG A 949 -43.12 -15.28 -6.42
N ALA A 950 -42.41 -14.40 -7.13
CA ALA A 950 -41.98 -14.63 -8.50
C ALA A 950 -41.08 -15.88 -8.63
N GLN A 951 -40.13 -16.05 -7.71
CA GLN A 951 -39.24 -17.22 -7.64
C GLN A 951 -40.03 -18.52 -7.47
N ARG A 952 -40.99 -18.55 -6.54
CA ARG A 952 -41.88 -19.70 -6.31
C ARG A 952 -42.72 -20.02 -7.55
N GLU A 953 -43.27 -19.01 -8.21
CA GLU A 953 -44.04 -19.19 -9.43
C GLU A 953 -43.19 -19.75 -10.57
N VAL A 954 -41.99 -19.19 -10.84
CA VAL A 954 -41.10 -19.67 -11.92
C VAL A 954 -40.76 -21.14 -11.70
N ARG A 955 -40.30 -21.48 -10.49
CA ARG A 955 -39.96 -22.85 -10.10
C ARG A 955 -41.11 -23.85 -10.31
N ARG A 956 -42.35 -23.45 -10.00
CA ARG A 956 -43.54 -24.32 -10.09
C ARG A 956 -44.20 -24.33 -11.48
N SER A 957 -43.91 -23.35 -12.32
CA SER A 957 -44.61 -23.18 -13.61
C SER A 957 -44.19 -24.14 -14.71
N ASN A 958 -42.95 -24.65 -14.69
CA ASN A 958 -42.46 -25.59 -15.67
C ASN A 958 -41.43 -26.54 -15.02
N PRO A 959 -41.54 -27.87 -15.20
CA PRO A 959 -40.54 -28.82 -14.72
C PRO A 959 -39.08 -28.48 -15.11
N ARG A 960 -38.87 -27.87 -16.28
CA ARG A 960 -37.55 -27.42 -16.76
C ARG A 960 -36.91 -26.37 -15.84
N TYR A 961 -37.72 -25.53 -15.18
CA TYR A 961 -37.24 -24.45 -14.32
C TYR A 961 -37.18 -24.82 -12.84
N ARG A 962 -37.29 -26.12 -12.49
CA ARG A 962 -37.17 -26.55 -11.08
C ARG A 962 -35.79 -26.28 -10.49
N HIS A 963 -34.74 -26.40 -11.30
CA HIS A 963 -33.36 -26.21 -10.87
C HIS A 963 -33.10 -24.74 -10.46
N PRO A 964 -32.40 -24.46 -9.34
CA PRO A 964 -32.20 -23.09 -8.81
C PRO A 964 -31.54 -22.14 -9.80
N TYR A 965 -30.75 -22.66 -10.75
CA TYR A 965 -30.18 -21.89 -11.86
C TYR A 965 -31.19 -20.93 -12.53
N TYR A 966 -32.45 -21.37 -12.67
CA TYR A 966 -33.48 -20.63 -13.41
C TYR A 966 -34.24 -19.57 -12.59
N TRP A 967 -34.16 -19.60 -11.25
CA TRP A 967 -35.00 -18.75 -10.39
C TRP A 967 -34.27 -18.14 -9.19
N ALA A 968 -33.20 -18.75 -8.69
CA ALA A 968 -32.53 -18.35 -7.45
C ALA A 968 -31.42 -17.29 -7.62
N ALA A 969 -31.16 -16.86 -8.85
CA ALA A 969 -30.04 -15.98 -9.14
C ALA A 969 -30.22 -14.58 -8.54
N PHE A 970 -31.45 -14.08 -8.46
CA PHE A 970 -31.70 -12.70 -8.07
C PHE A 970 -31.87 -12.53 -6.56
N VAL A 971 -31.23 -11.51 -6.00
CA VAL A 971 -31.32 -11.09 -4.60
C VAL A 971 -31.70 -9.62 -4.50
N MET A 972 -32.52 -9.29 -3.50
CA MET A 972 -32.87 -7.91 -3.16
C MET A 972 -31.84 -7.37 -2.16
N VAL A 973 -31.22 -6.24 -2.49
CA VAL A 973 -30.21 -5.56 -1.66
C VAL A 973 -30.70 -4.16 -1.31
N GLY A 974 -30.80 -3.84 -0.03
CA GLY A 974 -31.21 -2.52 0.45
C GLY A 974 -32.24 -2.58 1.61
N PRO A 975 -32.45 -1.46 2.31
CA PRO A 975 -33.45 -1.37 3.37
C PRO A 975 -34.85 -1.61 2.79
N THR A 976 -35.55 -2.59 3.35
CA THR A 976 -36.96 -2.85 3.01
C THR A 976 -37.85 -1.79 3.65
N ASN A 977 -38.54 -1.00 2.81
CA ASN A 977 -39.72 -0.22 3.21
C ASN A 977 -40.98 -1.07 3.09
#